data_AF-A0A179BJH8-F1
#
_entry.id   AF-A0A179BJH8-F1
#
_cell.length_a   1.000
_cell.length_b   1.000
_cell.length_c   1.000
_cell.angle_alpha   90.00
_cell.angle_beta   90.00
_cell.angle_gamma   90.00
#
_symmetry.space_group_name_H-M   'P 1'
#
loop_
_entity.id
_entity.type
_entity.pdbx_description
1 polymer ?
#
loop_
_entity_poly.entity_id
_entity_poly.type
_entity_poly.pdbx_seq_one_letter_code
_entity_poly.pdbx_strand_id
1 'polypeptide(L)'
;MGPLTLVVGEMACEDLPVSCIISADSGVYLICASEHASNERISCAAKNVYSKLRRGAPMHFRLSDGRALTLSNGEATGPSADELRILIVVTQSSTALGTINVPERPARLLPLADFITIFDSLDDLAELELYWKYIDEQRASISSFSTGPADLFASFKDSHGVLVDGAISPTLIWLDPHWGTNWRFRELATFWALAPRVFPDGSSGWLVDNETEGVVSLKSRHHKALAYSTTVDSCTVQTQVTITPGMGIEDGRMVDMFAQLLADSLYRCREQISDAPLFELSHVVFSCEPNPTSTVDSNQPPELLEKFHSVVISASQEGSHEGNIHLKIDARAVLAGLNGATDGAFEIRCLVETLNACHAALGIELPQGLADRLHARETEPARYHLKVVNRYVDVPDYVSPVIPSPTDYKLARKHLAIAIKELGLSPGRYELSEAKARIDPASQRLRLHIESRLASLDRHQLLQACIEQHDALLVAERLKVQRTRQSLSHAVEYNRLEAVEDARKEFGSAARHYRYILEKVVSSPNTGAAPVDDGVLRELIGLVDWYVVLTGASDVLHNGVDVGGVDIDDSFIPEVFYSADSDQREEQFTHEYAKSRLGININEQDAVEGASVELLSSPKIREVFLADLGFELQHLLNALAVLSQAQRHGFDQELALSYTSEPGRIAQVLMDSVEGLHIAEASKIVEFLTLSGAGVRRLPGRDIDELDVPYWEHSKRLHRYAIRPLVVDGAELRWGAEQASRTMNIWMSSVRDGYLPADFGWPKVEPVIREVKEGIEKQLEVRNEQIFRRHTPYVVRGLNFFKRFRGEGFEDVGDFDVLAFWPDTNTLVTAECKYNQPSYTMKDGRRLRDRIFGKAEDDRAGQFSRIMRRRQFVEKNRLRMLQLLKWPDAVNKAQRDVELYVSRDVYYWMVHPPYPVPTKFVRVDALDFWIKSELIEPPVAE
;
A
#
# COMPACT_ATOMS: atom_id res chain seq x y z
N MET A 1 36.97 16.57 -4.25
CA MET A 1 38.01 17.59 -3.96
C MET A 1 39.16 16.91 -3.23
N GLY A 2 40.39 16.97 -3.73
CA GLY A 2 41.57 16.38 -3.07
C GLY A 2 42.88 16.73 -3.81
N PRO A 3 44.05 16.64 -3.15
CA PRO A 3 44.29 16.39 -1.72
C PRO A 3 44.08 17.65 -0.86
N LEU A 4 43.57 17.47 0.36
CA LEU A 4 43.25 18.54 1.31
C LEU A 4 44.10 18.40 2.57
N THR A 5 44.66 19.51 3.05
CA THR A 5 45.37 19.51 4.35
C THR A 5 44.40 19.91 5.45
N LEU A 6 44.16 19.00 6.40
CA LEU A 6 43.35 19.29 7.58
C LEU A 6 44.15 20.18 8.55
N VAL A 7 43.51 21.22 9.09
CA VAL A 7 44.09 22.09 10.12
C VAL A 7 43.17 22.11 11.34
N VAL A 8 43.71 21.79 12.52
CA VAL A 8 42.97 21.77 13.79
C VAL A 8 43.68 22.68 14.79
N GLY A 9 43.01 23.77 15.18
CA GLY A 9 43.63 24.91 15.85
C GLY A 9 44.63 25.59 14.92
N GLU A 10 45.90 25.69 15.35
CA GLU A 10 47.00 26.28 14.55
C GLU A 10 47.87 25.21 13.84
N MET A 11 47.59 23.92 14.04
CA MET A 11 48.42 22.83 13.51
C MET A 11 47.84 22.21 12.25
N ALA A 12 48.66 22.16 11.19
CA ALA A 12 48.39 21.32 10.03
C ALA A 12 48.62 19.84 10.38
N CYS A 13 47.66 18.99 10.04
CA CYS A 13 47.71 17.55 10.23
C CYS A 13 48.25 16.86 8.97
N GLU A 14 49.53 17.07 8.66
CA GLU A 14 50.18 16.52 7.46
C GLU A 14 50.23 14.98 7.47
N ASP A 15 50.24 14.37 8.65
CA ASP A 15 50.18 12.91 8.83
C ASP A 15 48.77 12.31 8.60
N LEU A 16 47.79 13.11 8.14
CA LEU A 16 46.44 12.65 7.82
C LEU A 16 46.06 13.12 6.39
N PRO A 17 46.40 12.34 5.35
CA PRO A 17 46.14 12.72 3.96
C PRO A 17 44.65 12.59 3.62
N VAL A 18 43.90 13.69 3.70
CA VAL A 18 42.48 13.72 3.33
C VAL A 18 42.34 13.67 1.81
N SER A 19 41.90 12.52 1.33
CA SER A 19 41.72 12.23 -0.09
C SER A 19 40.36 12.69 -0.59
N CYS A 20 39.32 12.59 0.24
CA CYS A 20 37.98 13.04 -0.06
C CYS A 20 37.26 13.47 1.22
N ILE A 21 36.34 14.43 1.09
CA ILE A 21 35.40 14.81 2.13
C ILE A 21 34.00 14.51 1.61
N ILE A 22 33.19 13.86 2.44
CA ILE A 22 31.80 13.58 2.16
C ILE A 22 30.98 14.16 3.31
N SER A 23 30.03 15.05 3.00
CA SER A 23 29.11 15.62 3.99
C SER A 23 27.80 14.84 3.98
N ALA A 24 27.27 14.55 5.16
CA ALA A 24 25.97 13.95 5.39
C ALA A 24 25.23 14.71 6.50
N ASP A 25 23.93 14.49 6.63
CA ASP A 25 23.15 15.07 7.74
C ASP A 25 23.64 14.62 9.12
N SER A 26 24.27 13.43 9.19
CA SER A 26 24.84 12.85 10.40
C SER A 26 26.25 13.34 10.75
N GLY A 27 26.90 14.10 9.86
CA GLY A 27 28.26 14.63 10.07
C GLY A 27 29.13 14.64 8.82
N VAL A 28 30.44 14.75 9.03
CA VAL A 28 31.45 14.88 7.96
C VAL A 28 32.40 13.69 7.96
N TYR A 29 32.48 12.99 6.84
CA TYR A 29 33.40 11.89 6.59
C TYR A 29 34.69 12.37 5.93
N LEU A 30 35.82 12.08 6.56
CA LEU A 30 37.16 12.26 5.99
C LEU A 30 37.69 10.92 5.53
N ILE A 31 37.82 10.74 4.22
CA ILE A 31 38.39 9.55 3.61
C ILE A 31 39.90 9.75 3.49
N CYS A 32 40.67 8.96 4.24
CA CYS A 32 42.11 9.08 4.33
C CYS A 32 42.78 7.84 3.72
N ALA A 33 43.31 7.96 2.50
CA ALA A 33 44.04 6.87 1.88
C ALA A 33 45.37 6.63 2.61
N SER A 34 45.67 5.37 2.92
CA SER A 34 46.88 4.95 3.61
C SER A 34 47.56 3.83 2.85
N GLU A 35 48.88 3.87 2.78
CA GLU A 35 49.67 2.66 2.53
C GLU A 35 49.74 1.82 3.80
N HIS A 36 49.95 0.51 3.66
CA HIS A 36 50.06 -0.41 4.79
C HIS A 36 51.12 0.03 5.83
N ALA A 37 52.28 0.52 5.38
CA ALA A 37 53.38 0.94 6.25
C ALA A 37 53.09 2.22 7.07
N SER A 38 52.13 3.04 6.63
CA SER A 38 51.79 4.34 7.25
C SER A 38 50.61 4.26 8.20
N ASN A 39 49.93 3.11 8.29
CA ASN A 39 48.68 2.97 9.01
C ASN A 39 48.76 3.33 10.50
N GLU A 40 49.82 2.94 11.20
CA GLU A 40 49.99 3.29 12.63
C GLU A 40 50.13 4.79 12.83
N ARG A 41 50.91 5.46 11.97
CA ARG A 41 51.12 6.91 12.02
C ARG A 41 49.81 7.65 11.80
N ILE A 42 49.03 7.25 10.79
CA ILE A 42 47.73 7.86 10.47
C ILE A 42 46.71 7.61 11.59
N SER A 43 46.71 6.42 12.18
CA SER A 43 45.86 6.09 13.32
C SER A 43 46.17 6.99 14.53
N CYS A 44 47.46 7.22 14.83
CA CYS A 44 47.87 8.16 15.87
C CYS A 44 47.47 9.62 15.53
N ALA A 45 47.59 10.03 14.27
CA ALA A 45 47.19 11.36 13.82
C ALA A 45 45.68 11.58 13.99
N ALA A 46 44.84 10.60 13.60
CA ALA A 46 43.40 10.63 13.78
C ALA A 46 43.01 10.76 15.27
N LYS A 47 43.64 9.98 16.16
CA LYS A 47 43.45 10.08 17.61
C LYS A 47 43.78 11.48 18.15
N ASN A 48 44.88 12.07 17.67
CA ASN A 48 45.27 13.43 18.04
C ASN A 48 44.26 14.48 17.57
N VAL A 49 43.73 14.35 16.35
CA VAL A 49 42.65 15.21 15.81
C VAL A 49 41.43 15.18 16.73
N TYR A 50 40.89 13.99 17.01
CA TYR A 50 39.74 13.85 17.92
C TYR A 50 40.01 14.44 19.30
N SER A 51 41.21 14.24 19.85
CA SER A 51 41.58 14.78 21.17
C SER A 51 41.57 16.30 21.23
N LYS A 52 41.92 16.98 20.13
CA LYS A 52 41.95 18.44 20.04
C LYS A 52 40.57 19.03 19.79
N LEU A 53 39.76 18.40 18.93
CA LEU A 53 38.38 18.84 18.69
C LEU A 53 37.53 18.73 19.96
N ARG A 54 37.73 17.66 20.76
CA ARG A 54 37.09 17.54 22.09
C ARG A 54 37.51 18.62 23.09
N ARG A 55 38.60 19.35 22.82
CA ARG A 55 39.05 20.51 23.61
C ARG A 55 38.59 21.85 23.02
N GLY A 56 37.72 21.84 22.00
CA GLY A 56 37.16 23.03 21.36
C GLY A 56 38.07 23.70 20.33
N ALA A 57 39.08 23.01 19.81
CA ALA A 57 39.92 23.57 18.75
C ALA A 57 39.11 23.69 17.43
N PRO A 58 39.18 24.84 16.71
CA PRO A 58 38.47 25.02 15.45
C PRO A 58 39.09 24.18 14.33
N MET A 59 38.28 23.80 13.34
CA MET A 59 38.70 22.98 12.20
C MET A 59 38.49 23.69 10.87
N HIS A 60 39.50 23.66 9.99
CA HIS A 60 39.38 24.09 8.60
C HIS A 60 40.29 23.26 7.68
N PHE A 61 40.05 23.34 6.38
CA PHE A 61 40.85 22.66 5.36
C PHE A 61 41.66 23.68 4.58
N ARG A 62 42.85 23.29 4.13
CA ARG A 62 43.68 24.07 3.21
C ARG A 62 43.78 23.33 1.89
N LEU A 63 43.44 24.02 0.81
CA LEU A 63 43.59 23.56 -0.57
C LEU A 63 45.05 23.66 -1.00
N SER A 64 45.41 22.94 -2.06
CA SER A 64 46.76 22.97 -2.63
C SER A 64 47.19 24.35 -3.14
N ASP A 65 46.24 25.23 -3.45
CA ASP A 65 46.46 26.62 -3.85
C ASP A 65 46.54 27.60 -2.66
N GLY A 66 46.50 27.08 -1.43
CA GLY A 66 46.61 27.87 -0.19
C GLY A 66 45.28 28.45 0.32
N ARG A 67 44.18 28.31 -0.42
CA ARG A 67 42.86 28.75 0.06
C ARG A 67 42.38 27.91 1.24
N ALA A 68 41.82 28.57 2.24
CA ALA A 68 41.15 27.90 3.35
C ALA A 68 39.68 27.63 2.99
N LEU A 69 39.22 26.42 3.28
CA LEU A 69 37.84 25.97 3.16
C LEU A 69 37.34 25.62 4.56
N THR A 70 36.25 26.26 4.98
CA THR A 70 35.55 25.93 6.23
C THR A 70 34.21 25.32 5.87
N LEU A 71 33.89 24.16 6.45
CA LEU A 71 32.55 23.59 6.39
C LEU A 71 31.74 24.25 7.52
N SER A 72 30.90 25.23 7.22
CA SER A 72 30.07 25.91 8.23
C SER A 72 28.59 25.62 8.03
N ASN A 73 27.92 25.22 9.12
CA ASN A 73 26.45 25.18 9.23
C ASN A 73 25.91 26.48 9.87
N GLY A 74 26.61 27.61 9.72
CA GLY A 74 26.26 28.89 10.35
C GLY A 74 27.01 29.21 11.66
N GLU A 75 27.79 28.28 12.21
CA GLU A 75 28.72 28.54 13.33
C GLU A 75 30.17 28.77 12.86
N ALA A 76 30.93 29.59 13.58
CA ALA A 76 32.26 30.06 13.18
C ALA A 76 33.40 29.01 13.34
N THR A 77 33.12 27.83 13.90
CA THR A 77 34.17 26.91 14.42
C THR A 77 34.37 25.59 13.65
N GLY A 78 33.57 25.29 12.63
CA GLY A 78 33.63 24.02 11.88
C GLY A 78 33.01 22.83 12.64
N PRO A 79 33.00 21.61 12.06
CA PRO A 79 32.35 20.44 12.66
C PRO A 79 33.02 19.99 13.96
N SER A 80 32.22 19.53 14.92
CA SER A 80 32.66 19.05 16.23
C SER A 80 33.30 17.65 16.17
N ALA A 81 33.89 17.21 17.29
CA ALA A 81 34.45 15.87 17.39
C ALA A 81 33.40 14.76 17.20
N ASP A 82 32.14 15.03 17.56
CA ASP A 82 31.04 14.07 17.47
C ASP A 82 30.38 14.08 16.08
N GLU A 83 30.61 15.12 15.29
CA GLU A 83 30.20 15.22 13.88
C GLU A 83 31.28 14.69 12.93
N LEU A 84 32.54 14.57 13.38
CA LEU A 84 33.64 14.11 12.53
C LEU A 84 33.73 12.57 12.48
N ARG A 85 33.83 12.02 11.27
CA ARG A 85 34.06 10.60 11.00
C ARG A 85 35.33 10.42 10.17
N ILE A 86 36.39 9.84 10.74
CA ILE A 86 37.64 9.55 10.02
C ILE A 86 37.63 8.09 9.58
N LEU A 87 37.66 7.86 8.27
CA LEU A 87 37.75 6.54 7.65
C LEU A 87 39.08 6.38 6.94
N ILE A 88 39.93 5.50 7.48
CA ILE A 88 41.24 5.16 6.92
C ILE A 88 41.04 4.06 5.89
N VAL A 89 41.42 4.31 4.64
CA VAL A 89 41.32 3.35 3.54
C VAL A 89 42.70 2.82 3.22
N VAL A 90 42.96 1.55 3.57
CA VAL A 90 44.27 0.94 3.36
C VAL A 90 44.37 0.38 1.95
N THR A 91 45.27 0.96 1.15
CA THR A 91 45.67 0.45 -0.15
C THR A 91 46.65 -0.72 0.08
N GLN A 92 46.19 -1.95 -0.14
CA GLN A 92 47.04 -3.13 -0.02
C GLN A 92 47.93 -3.22 -1.27
N SER A 93 49.24 -3.21 -1.09
CA SER A 93 50.24 -3.37 -2.17
C SER A 93 50.93 -4.75 -2.17
N SER A 94 50.53 -5.66 -1.27
CA SER A 94 51.18 -6.96 -1.06
C SER A 94 50.19 -8.06 -0.71
N THR A 95 50.42 -9.26 -1.24
CA THR A 95 49.70 -10.51 -0.90
C THR A 95 50.38 -11.29 0.23
N ALA A 96 51.44 -10.76 0.83
CA ALA A 96 52.14 -11.39 1.94
C ALA A 96 51.27 -11.44 3.21
N LEU A 97 51.39 -12.53 3.97
CA LEU A 97 50.70 -12.68 5.25
C LEU A 97 51.20 -11.60 6.23
N GLY A 98 50.28 -10.76 6.73
CA GLY A 98 50.60 -9.66 7.65
C GLY A 98 49.40 -9.24 8.48
N THR A 99 49.65 -8.46 9.52
CA THR A 99 48.61 -7.96 10.43
C THR A 99 48.49 -6.45 10.32
N ILE A 100 47.27 -5.93 10.24
CA ILE A 100 46.99 -4.48 10.27
C ILE A 100 46.42 -4.14 11.64
N ASN A 101 47.04 -3.17 12.31
CA ASN A 101 46.50 -2.62 13.55
C ASN A 101 45.26 -1.77 13.25
N VAL A 102 44.12 -2.14 13.86
CA VAL A 102 42.87 -1.38 13.74
C VAL A 102 42.97 -0.10 14.58
N PRO A 103 42.62 1.09 14.05
CA PRO A 103 42.68 2.33 14.81
C PRO A 103 41.76 2.31 16.03
N GLU A 104 42.10 3.12 17.04
CA GLU A 104 41.18 3.37 18.15
C GLU A 104 39.96 4.16 17.67
N ARG A 105 38.78 3.76 18.17
CA ARG A 105 37.52 4.46 17.90
C ARG A 105 37.57 5.92 18.40
N PRO A 106 36.91 6.86 17.72
CA PRO A 106 35.90 6.66 16.68
C PRO A 106 36.42 6.49 15.24
N ALA A 107 37.74 6.52 15.00
CA ALA A 107 38.28 6.25 13.67
C ALA A 107 38.01 4.80 13.22
N ARG A 108 37.72 4.62 11.93
CA ARG A 108 37.44 3.33 11.30
C ARG A 108 38.48 3.03 10.23
N LEU A 109 38.64 1.75 9.90
CA LEU A 109 39.57 1.28 8.87
C LEU A 109 38.86 0.31 7.94
N LEU A 110 39.05 0.50 6.63
CA LEU A 110 38.62 -0.42 5.59
C LEU A 110 39.78 -0.69 4.62
N PRO A 111 40.04 -1.95 4.24
CA PRO A 111 40.81 -2.25 3.03
C PRO A 111 40.15 -1.60 1.80
N LEU A 112 40.94 -1.22 0.80
CA LEU A 112 40.41 -0.53 -0.40
C LEU A 112 39.30 -1.34 -1.11
N ALA A 113 39.46 -2.66 -1.24
CA ALA A 113 38.46 -3.51 -1.87
C ALA A 113 37.13 -3.52 -1.11
N ASP A 114 37.17 -3.57 0.22
CA ASP A 114 35.99 -3.50 1.08
C ASP A 114 35.36 -2.11 1.06
N PHE A 115 36.18 -1.05 1.04
CA PHE A 115 35.71 0.32 0.89
C PHE A 115 34.89 0.49 -0.39
N ILE A 116 35.42 0.02 -1.53
CA ILE A 116 34.71 0.05 -2.81
C ILE A 116 33.42 -0.77 -2.73
N THR A 117 33.49 -2.00 -2.19
CA THR A 117 32.33 -2.91 -2.08
C THR A 117 31.21 -2.30 -1.26
N ILE A 118 31.53 -1.72 -0.11
CA ILE A 118 30.55 -1.11 0.80
C ILE A 118 30.00 0.17 0.20
N PHE A 119 30.84 1.13 -0.18
CA PHE A 119 30.38 2.43 -0.69
C PHE A 119 29.61 2.32 -2.00
N ASP A 120 30.00 1.39 -2.87
CA ASP A 120 29.24 1.15 -4.10
C ASP A 120 27.87 0.52 -3.83
N SER A 121 27.65 -0.08 -2.66
CA SER A 121 26.38 -0.73 -2.32
C SER A 121 25.56 -0.01 -1.25
N LEU A 122 25.99 1.20 -0.84
CA LEU A 122 25.23 2.06 0.06
C LEU A 122 24.04 2.68 -0.68
N ASP A 123 22.88 2.64 -0.04
CA ASP A 123 21.70 3.40 -0.46
C ASP A 123 21.93 4.90 -0.19
N ASP A 124 22.42 5.21 1.01
CA ASP A 124 22.87 6.54 1.42
C ASP A 124 23.95 6.47 2.53
N LEU A 125 24.43 7.63 2.99
CA LEU A 125 25.44 7.70 4.04
C LEU A 125 24.89 7.45 5.45
N ALA A 126 23.56 7.50 5.65
CA ALA A 126 22.95 7.15 6.92
C ALA A 126 22.99 5.63 7.14
N GLU A 127 22.86 4.84 6.07
CA GLU A 127 23.05 3.38 6.11
C GLU A 127 24.43 2.99 6.65
N LEU A 128 25.47 3.75 6.29
CA LEU A 128 26.84 3.49 6.78
C LEU A 128 26.95 3.61 8.30
N GLU A 129 26.24 4.56 8.92
CA GLU A 129 26.21 4.69 10.38
C GLU A 129 25.45 3.53 11.04
N LEU A 130 24.35 3.07 10.42
CA LEU A 130 23.61 1.89 10.89
C LEU A 130 24.49 0.63 10.83
N TYR A 131 25.26 0.47 9.77
CA TYR A 131 26.24 -0.60 9.65
C TYR A 131 27.31 -0.55 10.74
N TRP A 132 27.87 0.63 11.05
CA TRP A 132 28.84 0.75 12.13
C TRP A 132 28.25 0.45 13.50
N LYS A 133 27.01 0.87 13.75
CA LYS A 133 26.28 0.52 14.96
C LYS A 133 26.09 -1.00 15.08
N TYR A 134 25.67 -1.65 13.98
CA TYR A 134 25.54 -3.09 13.90
C TYR A 134 26.85 -3.82 14.26
N ILE A 135 27.99 -3.43 13.67
CA ILE A 135 29.29 -4.03 14.00
C ILE A 135 29.63 -3.85 15.48
N ASP A 136 29.37 -2.65 16.01
CA ASP A 136 29.72 -2.31 17.38
C ASP A 136 28.95 -3.13 18.40
N GLU A 137 27.66 -3.37 18.14
CA GLU A 137 26.78 -4.20 18.98
C GLU A 137 27.18 -5.68 18.95
N GLN A 138 27.67 -6.19 17.82
CA GLN A 138 28.04 -7.60 17.66
C GLN A 138 29.49 -7.92 18.00
N ARG A 139 30.30 -6.92 18.40
CA ARG A 139 31.75 -7.10 18.64
C ARG A 139 32.08 -8.19 19.66
N ALA A 140 31.26 -8.35 20.69
CA ALA A 140 31.50 -9.31 21.76
C ALA A 140 31.09 -10.75 21.38
N SER A 141 30.19 -10.91 20.42
CA SER A 141 29.63 -12.19 20.00
C SER A 141 30.32 -12.74 18.75
N ILE A 142 30.80 -11.89 17.83
CA ILE A 142 31.44 -12.34 16.59
C ILE A 142 32.89 -12.79 16.85
N SER A 143 33.24 -13.95 16.30
CA SER A 143 34.59 -14.51 16.32
C SER A 143 35.60 -13.56 15.67
N SER A 144 36.82 -13.49 16.21
CA SER A 144 37.93 -12.74 15.59
C SER A 144 38.33 -13.25 14.20
N PHE A 145 37.88 -14.44 13.82
CA PHE A 145 38.05 -15.01 12.47
C PHE A 145 36.94 -14.61 11.49
N SER A 146 35.92 -13.88 11.95
CA SER A 146 34.75 -13.44 11.18
C SER A 146 34.64 -11.91 11.14
N THR A 147 35.78 -11.23 10.94
CA THR A 147 35.88 -9.76 11.00
C THR A 147 36.10 -9.10 9.64
N GLY A 148 35.90 -9.84 8.54
CA GLY A 148 35.96 -9.29 7.19
C GLY A 148 34.92 -8.19 7.02
N PRO A 149 35.28 -6.94 6.67
CA PRO A 149 34.32 -5.86 6.55
C PRO A 149 33.25 -6.12 5.48
N ALA A 150 33.60 -6.72 4.33
CA ALA A 150 32.60 -7.10 3.34
C ALA A 150 31.65 -8.19 3.85
N ASP A 151 32.13 -9.18 4.62
CA ASP A 151 31.29 -10.22 5.21
C ASP A 151 30.33 -9.65 6.26
N LEU A 152 30.82 -8.72 7.10
CA LEU A 152 30.00 -8.01 8.08
C LEU A 152 28.96 -7.13 7.41
N PHE A 153 29.29 -6.50 6.28
CA PHE A 153 28.34 -5.68 5.53
C PHE A 153 27.28 -6.54 4.85
N ALA A 154 27.67 -7.67 4.25
CA ALA A 154 26.73 -8.64 3.70
C ALA A 154 25.81 -9.22 4.77
N SER A 155 26.35 -9.58 5.95
CA SER A 155 25.52 -10.05 7.07
C SER A 155 24.60 -8.93 7.58
N PHE A 156 25.04 -7.67 7.59
CA PHE A 156 24.18 -6.53 7.89
C PHE A 156 23.00 -6.43 6.90
N LYS A 157 23.25 -6.48 5.58
CA LYS A 157 22.20 -6.39 4.55
C LYS A 157 21.25 -7.60 4.61
N ASP A 158 21.77 -8.83 4.61
CA ASP A 158 20.96 -10.06 4.61
C ASP A 158 20.21 -10.27 5.94
N SER A 159 20.79 -9.87 7.07
CA SER A 159 20.12 -9.96 8.38
C SER A 159 19.17 -8.79 8.65
N HIS A 160 19.13 -7.77 7.78
CA HIS A 160 18.44 -6.50 8.02
C HIS A 160 18.86 -5.91 9.37
N GLY A 161 20.17 -5.79 9.62
CA GLY A 161 20.71 -5.24 10.87
C GLY A 161 20.43 -6.04 12.15
N VAL A 162 19.76 -7.20 12.10
CA VAL A 162 19.46 -8.02 13.29
C VAL A 162 20.03 -9.43 13.11
N LEU A 163 21.26 -9.62 13.57
CA LEU A 163 21.97 -10.91 13.43
C LEU A 163 21.40 -12.03 14.30
N VAL A 164 20.95 -11.68 15.51
CA VAL A 164 20.32 -12.63 16.46
C VAL A 164 18.93 -12.11 16.76
N ASP A 165 17.94 -12.75 16.15
CA ASP A 165 16.53 -12.39 16.18
C ASP A 165 15.67 -13.24 17.13
N GLY A 166 16.26 -14.26 17.76
CA GLY A 166 15.64 -15.07 18.81
C GLY A 166 16.03 -14.69 20.25
N ALA A 167 15.52 -15.45 21.22
CA ALA A 167 15.72 -15.26 22.66
C ALA A 167 17.02 -15.86 23.22
N ILE A 168 17.74 -16.63 22.39
CA ILE A 168 19.04 -17.18 22.75
C ILE A 168 20.11 -16.17 22.37
N SER A 169 20.93 -15.78 23.35
CA SER A 169 22.13 -14.99 23.10
C SER A 169 23.31 -15.94 22.93
N PRO A 170 23.83 -16.15 21.71
CA PRO A 170 24.99 -17.00 21.50
C PRO A 170 26.23 -16.39 22.16
N THR A 171 27.10 -17.23 22.71
CA THR A 171 28.39 -16.79 23.26
C THR A 171 29.44 -16.54 22.19
N LEU A 172 29.26 -17.13 21.00
CA LEU A 172 30.16 -17.00 19.86
C LEU A 172 29.39 -17.21 18.55
N ILE A 173 29.62 -16.35 17.57
CA ILE A 173 29.06 -16.40 16.21
C ILE A 173 30.21 -16.49 15.21
N TRP A 174 30.11 -17.44 14.29
CA TRP A 174 31.01 -17.56 13.14
C TRP A 174 30.24 -17.19 11.89
N LEU A 175 30.71 -16.17 11.17
CA LEU A 175 30.23 -15.85 9.84
C LEU A 175 30.98 -16.67 8.80
N ASP A 176 30.32 -17.04 7.70
CA ASP A 176 30.99 -17.60 6.53
C ASP A 176 32.00 -16.57 5.98
N PRO A 177 33.30 -16.91 5.88
CA PRO A 177 34.33 -16.00 5.38
C PRO A 177 34.22 -15.70 3.87
N HIS A 178 33.23 -16.27 3.18
CA HIS A 178 32.92 -15.97 1.77
C HIS A 178 31.61 -15.22 1.60
N TRP A 179 30.91 -14.87 2.69
CA TRP A 179 29.58 -14.26 2.64
C TRP A 179 29.60 -12.96 1.83
N GLY A 180 30.55 -12.07 2.11
CA GLY A 180 30.70 -10.79 1.43
C GLY A 180 30.97 -10.93 -0.07
N THR A 181 31.79 -11.90 -0.45
CA THR A 181 32.13 -12.15 -1.86
C THR A 181 30.94 -12.72 -2.62
N ASN A 182 30.23 -13.69 -2.05
CA ASN A 182 29.03 -14.29 -2.64
C ASN A 182 27.90 -13.27 -2.79
N TRP A 183 27.69 -12.47 -1.74
CA TRP A 183 26.71 -11.38 -1.73
C TRP A 183 27.04 -10.35 -2.82
N ARG A 184 28.27 -9.86 -2.88
CA ARG A 184 28.68 -8.86 -3.88
C ARG A 184 28.59 -9.38 -5.31
N PHE A 185 28.92 -10.64 -5.54
CA PHE A 185 28.74 -11.27 -6.86
C PHE A 185 27.26 -11.27 -7.26
N ARG A 186 26.36 -11.63 -6.34
CA ARG A 186 24.91 -11.62 -6.58
C ARG A 186 24.41 -10.22 -6.92
N GLU A 187 24.78 -9.20 -6.13
CA GLU A 187 24.36 -7.81 -6.37
C GLU A 187 24.86 -7.29 -7.73
N LEU A 188 26.13 -7.52 -8.05
CA LEU A 188 26.70 -7.11 -9.33
C LEU A 188 26.09 -7.88 -10.51
N ALA A 189 25.82 -9.18 -10.36
CA ALA A 189 25.17 -9.97 -11.41
C ALA A 189 23.77 -9.44 -11.72
N THR A 190 22.98 -9.11 -10.68
CA THR A 190 21.66 -8.48 -10.83
C THR A 190 21.76 -7.13 -11.51
N PHE A 191 22.68 -6.26 -11.05
CA PHE A 191 22.90 -4.95 -11.64
C PHE A 191 23.26 -5.03 -13.13
N TRP A 192 24.28 -5.83 -13.49
CA TRP A 192 24.76 -5.92 -14.86
C TRP A 192 23.85 -6.72 -15.80
N ALA A 193 22.93 -7.51 -15.26
CA ALA A 193 21.88 -8.14 -16.06
C ALA A 193 20.87 -7.11 -16.61
N LEU A 194 20.70 -5.98 -15.92
CA LEU A 194 19.78 -4.90 -16.30
C LEU A 194 20.48 -3.69 -16.90
N ALA A 195 21.75 -3.45 -16.55
CA ALA A 195 22.48 -2.27 -16.96
C ALA A 195 22.52 -2.09 -18.49
N PRO A 196 22.38 -0.84 -18.99
CA PRO A 196 22.54 -0.56 -20.41
C PRO A 196 24.00 -0.75 -20.85
N ARG A 197 24.22 -0.90 -22.17
CA ARG A 197 25.58 -1.01 -22.73
C ARG A 197 26.43 0.25 -22.46
N VAL A 198 25.79 1.41 -22.45
CA VAL A 198 26.39 2.71 -22.17
C VAL A 198 25.45 3.50 -21.26
N PHE A 199 25.97 4.11 -20.20
CA PHE A 199 25.20 4.97 -19.30
C PHE A 199 25.12 6.41 -19.83
N PRO A 200 24.12 7.21 -19.41
CA PRO A 200 23.90 8.57 -19.92
C PRO A 200 25.13 9.47 -19.83
N ASP A 201 25.88 9.38 -18.72
CA ASP A 201 27.10 10.14 -18.47
C ASP A 201 28.39 9.30 -18.61
N GLY A 202 28.28 8.07 -19.14
CA GLY A 202 29.38 7.12 -19.28
C GLY A 202 29.86 6.50 -17.95
N SER A 203 29.23 6.81 -16.81
CA SER A 203 29.59 6.25 -15.51
C SER A 203 28.60 5.17 -15.07
N SER A 204 29.04 4.19 -14.28
CA SER A 204 28.12 3.22 -13.64
C SER A 204 27.44 3.78 -12.38
N GLY A 205 27.47 5.11 -12.18
CA GLY A 205 26.94 5.82 -11.02
C GLY A 205 25.41 5.95 -11.00
N TRP A 206 24.70 4.90 -11.42
CA TRP A 206 23.25 4.87 -11.57
C TRP A 206 22.69 3.67 -10.82
N LEU A 207 21.52 3.83 -10.22
CA LEU A 207 20.67 2.71 -9.82
C LEU A 207 19.86 2.30 -11.05
N VAL A 208 19.69 0.98 -11.25
CA VAL A 208 18.98 0.42 -12.41
C VAL A 208 17.77 -0.35 -11.94
N ASP A 209 16.63 -0.17 -12.61
CA ASP A 209 15.41 -0.92 -12.33
C ASP A 209 14.67 -1.22 -13.64
N ASN A 210 13.86 -2.28 -13.64
CA ASN A 210 13.09 -2.70 -14.81
C ASN A 210 11.66 -2.14 -14.70
N GLU A 211 11.33 -1.12 -15.49
CA GLU A 211 10.00 -0.48 -15.42
C GLU A 211 9.00 -1.11 -16.39
N THR A 212 9.38 -1.22 -17.65
CA THR A 212 8.54 -1.74 -18.74
C THR A 212 9.35 -2.64 -19.64
N GLU A 213 8.68 -3.52 -20.37
CA GLU A 213 9.34 -4.44 -21.29
C GLU A 213 10.25 -3.67 -22.27
N GLY A 214 11.56 -3.91 -22.18
CA GLY A 214 12.55 -3.31 -23.07
C GLY A 214 13.02 -1.90 -22.72
N VAL A 215 12.58 -1.34 -21.58
CA VAL A 215 13.05 -0.04 -21.07
C VAL A 215 13.54 -0.18 -19.63
N VAL A 216 14.80 0.21 -19.41
CA VAL A 216 15.46 0.21 -18.10
C VAL A 216 15.42 1.62 -17.52
N SER A 217 14.89 1.79 -16.31
CA SER A 217 14.94 3.07 -15.62
C SER A 217 16.25 3.22 -14.86
N LEU A 218 16.76 4.44 -14.83
CA LEU A 218 18.06 4.81 -14.28
C LEU A 218 17.89 6.00 -13.34
N LYS A 219 18.41 5.90 -12.13
CA LYS A 219 18.44 7.00 -11.15
C LYS A 219 19.87 7.33 -10.76
N SER A 220 20.31 8.57 -10.99
CA SER A 220 21.69 8.97 -10.71
C SER A 220 22.00 8.97 -9.22
N ARG A 221 23.20 8.48 -8.86
CA ARG A 221 23.74 8.47 -7.49
C ARG A 221 24.56 9.71 -7.16
N HIS A 222 24.85 10.56 -8.14
CA HIS A 222 25.78 11.69 -7.99
C HIS A 222 25.13 13.05 -8.26
N HIS A 223 23.98 13.09 -8.91
CA HIS A 223 23.21 14.30 -9.18
C HIS A 223 21.70 13.97 -9.28
N LYS A 224 20.84 14.99 -9.25
CA LYS A 224 19.38 14.79 -9.30
C LYS A 224 18.91 14.59 -10.74
N ALA A 225 19.04 13.37 -11.26
CA ALA A 225 18.55 13.01 -12.59
C ALA A 225 17.93 11.62 -12.64
N LEU A 226 16.97 11.49 -13.55
CA LEU A 226 16.32 10.25 -13.96
C LEU A 226 16.61 10.03 -15.45
N ALA A 227 16.75 8.79 -15.87
CA ALA A 227 16.84 8.46 -17.28
C ALA A 227 16.16 7.13 -17.59
N TYR A 228 15.73 6.94 -18.84
CA TYR A 228 15.08 5.73 -19.31
C TYR A 228 15.82 5.25 -20.56
N SER A 229 16.30 4.00 -20.52
CA SER A 229 17.22 3.46 -21.51
C SER A 229 16.59 2.32 -22.28
N THR A 230 16.74 2.36 -23.60
CA THR A 230 16.36 1.27 -24.51
C THR A 230 17.43 1.08 -25.60
N THR A 231 17.19 0.13 -26.50
CA THR A 231 18.07 -0.14 -27.64
C THR A 231 17.30 -0.13 -28.95
N VAL A 232 17.81 0.62 -29.92
CA VAL A 232 17.36 0.60 -31.31
C VAL A 232 18.49 -0.01 -32.14
N ASP A 233 18.31 -1.25 -32.58
CA ASP A 233 19.36 -2.08 -33.18
C ASP A 233 20.64 -2.13 -32.30
N SER A 234 21.77 -1.59 -32.75
CA SER A 234 23.00 -1.50 -31.96
C SER A 234 23.14 -0.24 -31.11
N CYS A 235 22.30 0.79 -31.34
CA CYS A 235 22.36 2.06 -30.64
C CYS A 235 21.70 1.97 -29.27
N THR A 236 22.41 2.42 -28.23
CA THR A 236 21.79 2.67 -26.91
C THR A 236 21.11 4.03 -26.95
N VAL A 237 19.81 4.08 -26.69
CA VAL A 237 19.03 5.33 -26.74
C VAL A 237 18.45 5.60 -25.37
N GLN A 238 18.66 6.82 -24.88
CA GLN A 238 18.26 7.21 -23.53
C GLN A 238 17.49 8.53 -23.56
N THR A 239 16.48 8.65 -22.72
CA THR A 239 15.83 9.93 -22.39
C THR A 239 16.23 10.28 -20.96
N GLN A 240 16.56 11.54 -20.69
CA GLN A 240 17.05 11.98 -19.39
C GLN A 240 16.30 13.24 -18.94
N VAL A 241 15.98 13.32 -17.64
CA VAL A 241 15.42 14.50 -17.00
C VAL A 241 16.29 14.88 -15.81
N THR A 242 16.77 16.13 -15.80
CA THR A 242 17.56 16.68 -14.69
C THR A 242 16.68 17.59 -13.84
N ILE A 243 16.57 17.29 -12.55
CA ILE A 243 15.75 18.05 -11.60
C ILE A 243 16.58 19.24 -11.08
N THR A 244 16.22 20.44 -11.53
CA THR A 244 16.90 21.68 -11.17
C THR A 244 16.16 22.45 -10.06
N PRO A 245 16.87 23.22 -9.22
CA PRO A 245 16.23 24.09 -8.24
C PRO A 245 15.30 25.10 -8.92
N GLY A 246 14.04 25.18 -8.49
CA GLY A 246 13.04 26.11 -9.04
C GLY A 246 12.16 25.53 -10.16
N MET A 247 12.39 24.29 -10.59
CA MET A 247 11.46 23.58 -11.47
C MET A 247 10.12 23.35 -10.76
N GLY A 248 9.01 23.73 -11.39
CA GLY A 248 7.65 23.46 -10.89
C GLY A 248 7.39 21.95 -10.83
N ILE A 249 6.70 21.48 -9.79
CA ILE A 249 6.44 20.04 -9.58
C ILE A 249 5.66 19.43 -10.75
N GLU A 250 4.60 20.09 -11.20
CA GLU A 250 3.80 19.60 -12.33
C GLU A 250 4.57 19.67 -13.65
N ASP A 251 5.39 20.70 -13.87
CA ASP A 251 6.24 20.81 -15.07
C ASP A 251 7.26 19.65 -15.12
N GLY A 252 7.94 19.40 -14.00
CA GLY A 252 8.88 18.29 -13.86
C GLY A 252 8.20 16.93 -14.08
N ARG A 253 6.99 16.75 -13.54
CA ARG A 253 6.19 15.54 -13.75
C ARG A 253 5.80 15.35 -15.22
N MET A 254 5.37 16.40 -15.91
CA MET A 254 5.01 16.29 -17.33
C MET A 254 6.23 15.96 -18.20
N VAL A 255 7.39 16.57 -17.91
CA VAL A 255 8.63 16.28 -18.64
C VAL A 255 9.14 14.87 -18.37
N ASP A 256 9.04 14.38 -17.13
CA ASP A 256 9.35 12.99 -16.77
C ASP A 256 8.44 12.00 -17.50
N MET A 257 7.13 12.25 -17.54
CA MET A 257 6.19 11.43 -18.29
C MET A 257 6.47 11.43 -19.79
N PHE A 258 6.87 12.57 -20.36
CA PHE A 258 7.32 12.65 -21.74
C PHE A 258 8.57 11.80 -21.99
N ALA A 259 9.55 11.85 -21.08
CA ALA A 259 10.79 11.08 -21.20
C ALA A 259 10.53 9.56 -21.15
N GLN A 260 9.66 9.10 -20.24
CA GLN A 260 9.22 7.71 -20.17
C GLN A 260 8.52 7.28 -21.47
N LEU A 261 7.53 8.07 -21.90
CA LEU A 261 6.76 7.82 -23.12
C LEU A 261 7.64 7.72 -24.35
N LEU A 262 8.62 8.63 -24.48
CA LEU A 262 9.53 8.65 -25.60
C LEU A 262 10.42 7.40 -25.61
N ALA A 263 10.95 6.98 -24.46
CA ALA A 263 11.76 5.76 -24.35
C ALA A 263 10.97 4.50 -24.71
N ASP A 264 9.73 4.37 -24.22
CA ASP A 264 8.84 3.25 -24.60
C ASP A 264 8.49 3.29 -26.10
N SER A 265 8.16 4.46 -26.63
CA SER A 265 7.83 4.62 -28.06
C SER A 265 9.01 4.24 -28.97
N LEU A 266 10.24 4.60 -28.57
CA LEU A 266 11.47 4.21 -29.26
C LEU A 266 11.66 2.69 -29.23
N TYR A 267 11.44 2.04 -28.09
CA TYR A 267 11.54 0.59 -27.97
C TYR A 267 10.51 -0.13 -28.86
N ARG A 268 9.25 0.29 -28.79
CA ARG A 268 8.13 -0.35 -29.53
C ARG A 268 8.24 -0.14 -31.04
N CYS A 269 8.79 0.99 -31.46
CA CYS A 269 8.97 1.33 -32.87
C CYS A 269 10.37 1.00 -33.40
N ARG A 270 11.23 0.32 -32.62
CA ARG A 270 12.65 0.09 -32.95
C ARG A 270 12.88 -0.52 -34.33
N GLU A 271 12.02 -1.44 -34.76
CA GLU A 271 12.12 -2.09 -36.08
C GLU A 271 11.72 -1.14 -37.23
N GLN A 272 10.82 -0.19 -36.98
CA GLN A 272 10.38 0.80 -37.96
C GLN A 272 11.32 2.01 -38.07
N ILE A 273 12.21 2.22 -37.09
CA ILE A 273 13.09 3.39 -37.02
C ILE A 273 14.57 3.05 -37.11
N SER A 274 14.95 1.76 -37.12
CA SER A 274 16.36 1.32 -37.10
C SER A 274 17.18 1.80 -38.30
N ASP A 275 16.54 2.18 -39.41
CA ASP A 275 17.19 2.71 -40.61
C ASP A 275 17.39 4.23 -40.58
N ALA A 276 16.98 4.92 -39.51
CA ALA A 276 17.20 6.36 -39.38
C ALA A 276 18.68 6.65 -39.03
N PRO A 277 19.35 7.60 -39.72
CA PRO A 277 20.77 7.91 -39.50
C PRO A 277 21.13 8.25 -38.06
N LEU A 278 20.17 8.77 -37.29
CA LEU A 278 20.34 9.04 -35.86
C LEU A 278 20.78 7.79 -35.06
N PHE A 279 20.31 6.60 -35.45
CA PHE A 279 20.58 5.34 -34.76
C PHE A 279 21.77 4.56 -35.33
N GLU A 280 22.50 5.13 -36.30
CA GLU A 280 23.83 4.64 -36.67
C GLU A 280 24.89 5.00 -35.60
N LEU A 281 24.58 6.00 -34.76
CA LEU A 281 25.39 6.35 -33.60
C LEU A 281 25.40 5.19 -32.59
N SER A 282 26.48 5.04 -31.83
CA SER A 282 26.55 4.01 -30.78
C SER A 282 25.69 4.34 -29.56
N HIS A 283 25.44 5.64 -29.32
CA HIS A 283 24.78 6.14 -28.11
C HIS A 283 24.11 7.50 -28.39
N VAL A 284 22.84 7.62 -28.02
CA VAL A 284 22.04 8.85 -28.10
C VAL A 284 21.37 9.13 -26.76
N VAL A 285 21.46 10.37 -26.29
CA VAL A 285 20.83 10.85 -25.05
C VAL A 285 19.96 12.06 -25.37
N PHE A 286 18.66 11.97 -25.07
CA PHE A 286 17.68 13.04 -25.16
C PHE A 286 17.50 13.70 -23.78
N SER A 287 18.21 14.80 -23.54
CA SER A 287 18.10 15.58 -22.31
C SER A 287 16.87 16.49 -22.35
N CYS A 288 15.82 16.11 -21.65
CA CYS A 288 14.51 16.75 -21.68
C CYS A 288 14.36 17.79 -20.57
N GLU A 289 13.96 19.01 -20.95
CA GLU A 289 13.73 20.13 -20.03
C GLU A 289 12.39 20.81 -20.33
N PRO A 290 11.69 21.34 -19.30
CA PRO A 290 10.48 22.11 -19.52
C PRO A 290 10.80 23.42 -20.24
N ASN A 291 9.98 23.78 -21.22
CA ASN A 291 10.04 25.09 -21.84
C ASN A 291 9.69 26.17 -20.80
N PRO A 292 10.56 27.16 -20.51
CA PRO A 292 10.33 28.16 -19.46
C PRO A 292 9.06 29.00 -19.61
N THR A 293 8.48 29.05 -20.81
CA THR A 293 7.24 29.79 -21.07
C THR A 293 5.99 28.92 -20.97
N SER A 294 6.13 27.63 -20.66
CA SER A 294 5.04 26.66 -20.55
C SER A 294 5.02 26.05 -19.16
N THR A 295 4.31 26.72 -18.25
CA THR A 295 4.09 26.24 -16.88
C THR A 295 2.66 25.73 -16.72
N VAL A 296 2.51 24.58 -16.08
CA VAL A 296 1.22 23.99 -15.72
C VAL A 296 0.68 24.67 -14.45
N ASP A 297 -0.54 25.21 -14.53
CA ASP A 297 -1.29 25.71 -13.37
C ASP A 297 -2.30 24.66 -12.91
N SER A 298 -2.06 24.05 -11.75
CA SER A 298 -2.93 23.00 -11.19
C SER A 298 -4.36 23.48 -10.88
N ASN A 299 -4.60 24.79 -10.84
CA ASN A 299 -5.93 25.36 -10.61
C ASN A 299 -6.76 25.52 -11.89
N GLN A 300 -6.15 25.33 -13.06
CA GLN A 300 -6.83 25.47 -14.35
C GLN A 300 -7.07 24.10 -14.98
N PRO A 301 -8.21 23.89 -15.65
CA PRO A 301 -8.43 22.68 -16.41
C PRO A 301 -7.43 22.59 -17.59
N PRO A 302 -7.02 21.37 -18.00
CA PRO A 302 -6.17 21.19 -19.16
C PRO A 302 -6.77 21.83 -20.41
N GLU A 303 -5.92 22.45 -21.21
CA GLU A 303 -6.30 22.95 -22.53
C GLU A 303 -6.52 21.80 -23.52
N LEU A 304 -7.23 22.09 -24.61
CA LEU A 304 -7.41 21.14 -25.71
C LEU A 304 -6.09 20.98 -26.49
N LEU A 305 -5.73 19.75 -26.85
CA LEU A 305 -4.48 19.43 -27.54
C LEU A 305 -4.31 20.19 -28.87
N GLU A 306 -5.41 20.47 -29.58
CA GLU A 306 -5.41 21.17 -30.87
C GLU A 306 -4.88 22.61 -30.79
N LYS A 307 -4.81 23.20 -29.59
CA LYS A 307 -4.21 24.52 -29.40
C LYS A 307 -2.68 24.51 -29.44
N PHE A 308 -2.06 23.35 -29.29
CA PHE A 308 -0.62 23.20 -29.27
C PHE A 308 -0.13 22.73 -30.63
N HIS A 309 0.62 23.58 -31.32
CA HIS A 309 1.20 23.24 -32.62
C HIS A 309 2.28 22.14 -32.51
N SER A 310 3.08 22.18 -31.45
CA SER A 310 4.18 21.25 -31.17
C SER A 310 4.28 20.98 -29.67
N VAL A 311 4.63 19.75 -29.32
CA VAL A 311 5.04 19.30 -27.98
C VAL A 311 6.53 19.56 -27.78
N VAL A 312 7.35 19.24 -28.79
CA VAL A 312 8.80 19.51 -28.78
C VAL A 312 9.05 20.88 -29.41
N ILE A 313 9.44 21.86 -28.59
CA ILE A 313 9.61 23.26 -29.00
C ILE A 313 10.92 23.49 -29.74
N SER A 314 11.99 22.83 -29.29
CA SER A 314 13.32 22.95 -29.89
C SER A 314 14.20 21.77 -29.53
N ALA A 315 15.10 21.39 -30.44
CA ALA A 315 16.22 20.50 -30.18
C ALA A 315 17.55 21.21 -30.45
N SER A 316 18.56 20.97 -29.62
CA SER A 316 19.92 21.47 -29.84
C SER A 316 20.96 20.48 -29.36
N GLN A 317 22.05 20.33 -30.11
CA GLN A 317 23.18 19.50 -29.72
C GLN A 317 24.04 20.25 -28.69
N GLU A 318 24.48 19.57 -27.63
CA GLU A 318 25.38 20.15 -26.62
C GLU A 318 26.75 19.43 -26.61
N GLY A 319 27.83 20.22 -26.56
CA GLY A 319 29.18 19.70 -26.38
C GLY A 319 29.81 19.10 -27.64
N SER A 320 30.83 18.26 -27.43
CA SER A 320 31.61 17.60 -28.50
C SER A 320 31.17 16.16 -28.79
N HIS A 321 30.17 15.64 -28.06
CA HIS A 321 29.62 14.31 -28.28
C HIS A 321 28.45 14.37 -29.26
N GLU A 322 28.54 13.63 -30.36
CA GLU A 322 27.57 13.67 -31.46
C GLU A 322 26.15 13.21 -31.08
N GLY A 323 25.98 12.48 -29.97
CA GLY A 323 24.71 11.89 -29.56
C GLY A 323 23.94 12.59 -28.42
N ASN A 324 24.42 13.69 -27.83
CA ASN A 324 23.70 14.35 -26.73
C ASN A 324 22.86 15.53 -27.24
N ILE A 325 21.54 15.40 -27.14
CA ILE A 325 20.55 16.31 -27.72
C ILE A 325 19.64 16.84 -26.62
N HIS A 326 19.60 18.16 -26.46
CA HIS A 326 18.72 18.85 -25.52
C HIS A 326 17.37 19.14 -26.16
N LEU A 327 16.29 18.73 -25.50
CA LEU A 327 14.91 18.92 -25.93
C LEU A 327 14.19 19.87 -24.98
N LYS A 328 13.55 20.91 -25.53
CA LYS A 328 12.62 21.76 -24.78
C LYS A 328 11.18 21.32 -25.01
N ILE A 329 10.49 20.98 -23.94
CA ILE A 329 9.16 20.35 -23.97
C ILE A 329 8.09 21.31 -23.45
N ASP A 330 6.98 21.46 -24.18
CA ASP A 330 5.81 22.17 -23.69
C ASP A 330 5.01 21.27 -22.73
N ALA A 331 5.20 21.50 -21.42
CA ALA A 331 4.54 20.72 -20.37
C ALA A 331 2.99 20.78 -20.44
N ARG A 332 2.42 21.88 -20.94
CA ARG A 332 0.95 22.01 -21.09
C ARG A 332 0.45 21.18 -22.27
N ALA A 333 1.22 21.09 -23.36
CA ALA A 333 0.92 20.20 -24.48
C ALA A 333 0.97 18.73 -24.06
N VAL A 334 1.94 18.35 -23.22
CA VAL A 334 2.02 16.99 -22.64
C VAL A 334 0.81 16.69 -21.78
N LEU A 335 0.45 17.60 -20.86
CA LEU A 335 -0.76 17.46 -20.04
C LEU A 335 -2.01 17.31 -20.91
N ALA A 336 -2.18 18.17 -21.93
CA ALA A 336 -3.32 18.15 -22.83
C ALA A 336 -3.42 16.85 -23.63
N GLY A 337 -2.29 16.33 -24.12
CA GLY A 337 -2.25 15.13 -24.94
C GLY A 337 -2.47 13.84 -24.17
N LEU A 338 -1.98 13.76 -22.93
CA LEU A 338 -2.17 12.59 -22.07
C LEU A 338 -3.53 12.60 -21.37
N ASN A 339 -4.12 13.77 -21.15
CA ASN A 339 -5.40 13.90 -20.46
C ASN A 339 -6.54 13.30 -21.29
N GLY A 340 -7.01 12.11 -20.89
CA GLY A 340 -8.09 11.42 -21.60
C GLY A 340 -7.65 10.62 -22.83
N ALA A 341 -6.35 10.39 -23.03
CA ALA A 341 -5.85 9.59 -24.14
C ALA A 341 -6.43 8.16 -24.11
N THR A 342 -6.91 7.70 -25.27
CA THR A 342 -7.47 6.34 -25.46
C THR A 342 -6.64 5.49 -26.41
N ASP A 343 -5.85 6.13 -27.27
CA ASP A 343 -5.07 5.50 -28.32
C ASP A 343 -3.64 6.07 -28.37
N GLY A 344 -2.77 5.44 -29.16
CA GLY A 344 -1.35 5.77 -29.26
C GLY A 344 -1.05 7.03 -30.08
N ALA A 345 -2.05 7.79 -30.53
CA ALA A 345 -1.84 8.92 -31.44
C ALA A 345 -0.92 10.00 -30.85
N PHE A 346 -1.10 10.32 -29.56
CA PHE A 346 -0.24 11.30 -28.89
C PHE A 346 1.20 10.80 -28.72
N GLU A 347 1.37 9.50 -28.45
CA GLU A 347 2.69 8.87 -28.27
C GLU A 347 3.50 8.93 -29.56
N ILE A 348 2.86 8.54 -30.68
CA ILE A 348 3.45 8.60 -32.02
C ILE A 348 3.75 10.05 -32.43
N ARG A 349 2.86 11.00 -32.11
CA ARG A 349 3.14 12.43 -32.32
C ARG A 349 4.41 12.88 -31.60
N CYS A 350 4.57 12.56 -30.32
CA CYS A 350 5.77 12.89 -29.54
C CYS A 350 7.04 12.28 -30.14
N LEU A 351 6.99 11.01 -30.56
CA LEU A 351 8.11 10.33 -31.21
C LEU A 351 8.49 11.03 -32.53
N VAL A 352 7.52 11.27 -33.40
CA VAL A 352 7.73 11.90 -34.72
C VAL A 352 8.27 13.32 -34.57
N GLU A 353 7.69 14.14 -33.69
CA GLU A 353 8.19 15.50 -33.43
C GLU A 353 9.62 15.49 -32.89
N THR A 354 9.94 14.55 -32.00
CA THR A 354 11.30 14.38 -31.46
C THR A 354 12.28 14.02 -32.57
N LEU A 355 11.99 13.01 -33.38
CA LEU A 355 12.85 12.57 -34.48
C LEU A 355 13.07 13.71 -35.48
N ASN A 356 12.02 14.43 -35.87
CA ASN A 356 12.12 15.60 -36.75
C ASN A 356 13.02 16.69 -36.17
N ALA A 357 12.80 17.07 -34.92
CA ALA A 357 13.58 18.12 -34.26
C ALA A 357 15.06 17.73 -34.14
N CYS A 358 15.34 16.47 -33.80
CA CYS A 358 16.71 15.96 -33.67
C CYS A 358 17.45 15.89 -35.00
N HIS A 359 16.79 15.39 -36.06
CA HIS A 359 17.39 15.33 -37.39
C HIS A 359 17.69 16.75 -37.92
N ALA A 360 16.77 17.69 -37.71
CA ALA A 360 16.99 19.09 -38.06
C ALA A 360 18.15 19.73 -37.27
N ALA A 361 18.26 19.44 -35.97
CA ALA A 361 19.33 19.97 -35.12
C ALA A 361 20.72 19.43 -35.48
N LEU A 362 20.81 18.18 -35.93
CA LEU A 362 22.05 17.53 -36.36
C LEU A 362 22.38 17.74 -37.84
N GLY A 363 21.46 18.32 -38.63
CA GLY A 363 21.64 18.52 -40.07
C GLY A 363 21.63 17.22 -40.88
N ILE A 364 20.95 16.18 -40.38
CA ILE A 364 20.78 14.88 -41.05
C ILE A 364 19.36 14.76 -41.62
N GLU A 365 19.19 14.06 -42.74
CA GLU A 365 17.86 13.88 -43.36
C GLU A 365 17.08 12.75 -42.68
N LEU A 366 15.80 12.99 -42.39
CA LEU A 366 14.89 11.94 -41.91
C LEU A 366 14.52 11.01 -43.08
N PRO A 367 14.51 9.67 -42.90
CA PRO A 367 14.07 8.74 -43.94
C PRO A 367 12.67 9.07 -44.48
N GLN A 368 12.52 9.02 -45.80
CA GLN A 368 11.23 9.30 -46.46
C GLN A 368 10.16 8.30 -46.02
N GLY A 369 8.99 8.82 -45.65
CA GLY A 369 7.84 8.01 -45.20
C GLY A 369 7.98 7.45 -43.78
N LEU A 370 9.00 7.82 -42.99
CA LEU A 370 9.16 7.32 -41.62
C LEU A 370 7.94 7.63 -40.75
N ALA A 371 7.39 8.85 -40.82
CA ALA A 371 6.18 9.21 -40.09
C ALA A 371 4.99 8.32 -40.48
N ASP A 372 4.79 8.06 -41.78
CA ASP A 372 3.73 7.19 -42.29
C ASP A 372 3.85 5.76 -41.79
N ARG A 373 5.08 5.23 -41.61
CA ARG A 373 5.32 3.90 -41.02
C ARG A 373 4.87 3.82 -39.56
N LEU A 374 5.00 4.91 -38.82
CA LEU A 374 4.65 4.98 -37.40
C LEU A 374 3.14 5.19 -37.19
N HIS A 375 2.46 5.89 -38.11
CA HIS A 375 1.02 6.17 -38.01
C HIS A 375 0.14 4.91 -37.89
N ALA A 376 0.59 3.75 -38.37
CA ALA A 376 -0.13 2.49 -38.19
C ALA A 376 -0.39 2.12 -36.72
N ARG A 377 0.48 2.58 -35.80
CA ARG A 377 0.36 2.31 -34.35
C ARG A 377 -0.52 3.30 -33.60
N GLU A 378 -0.97 4.39 -34.23
CA GLU A 378 -1.84 5.38 -33.55
C GLU A 378 -3.15 4.78 -33.08
N THR A 379 -3.65 3.74 -33.76
CA THR A 379 -4.90 3.04 -33.42
C THR A 379 -4.75 2.01 -32.30
N GLU A 380 -3.52 1.72 -31.87
CA GLU A 380 -3.27 0.86 -30.73
C GLU A 380 -3.74 1.57 -29.44
N PRO A 381 -4.14 0.85 -28.38
CA PRO A 381 -4.48 1.47 -27.11
C PRO A 381 -3.31 2.29 -26.56
N ALA A 382 -3.61 3.46 -25.99
CA ALA A 382 -2.60 4.27 -25.30
C ALA A 382 -1.89 3.42 -24.24
N ARG A 383 -0.59 3.65 -24.03
CA ARG A 383 0.17 3.15 -22.89
C ARG A 383 0.30 4.19 -21.78
N TYR A 384 0.27 5.46 -22.13
CA TYR A 384 0.33 6.57 -21.18
C TYR A 384 -1.01 7.31 -21.14
N HIS A 385 -1.51 7.54 -19.92
CA HIS A 385 -2.79 8.21 -19.69
C HIS A 385 -2.72 9.07 -18.44
N LEU A 386 -3.29 10.26 -18.54
CA LEU A 386 -3.57 11.13 -17.41
C LEU A 386 -5.06 11.40 -17.30
N LYS A 387 -5.51 11.59 -16.07
CA LYS A 387 -6.86 12.07 -15.79
C LYS A 387 -6.81 13.11 -14.69
N VAL A 388 -7.28 14.31 -15.01
CA VAL A 388 -7.49 15.35 -14.01
C VAL A 388 -8.71 15.00 -13.18
N VAL A 389 -8.54 15.04 -11.86
CA VAL A 389 -9.60 14.74 -10.88
C VAL A 389 -9.78 15.90 -9.93
N ASN A 390 -11.03 16.18 -9.59
CA ASN A 390 -11.33 17.17 -8.56
C ASN A 390 -10.87 16.63 -7.20
N ARG A 391 -10.11 17.45 -6.46
CA ARG A 391 -9.79 17.15 -5.06
C ARG A 391 -11.07 17.31 -4.24
N TYR A 392 -11.48 16.26 -3.55
CA TYR A 392 -12.64 16.28 -2.64
C TYR A 392 -12.25 16.19 -1.17
N VAL A 393 -10.98 15.89 -0.90
CA VAL A 393 -10.41 15.73 0.44
C VAL A 393 -9.16 16.60 0.50
N ASP A 394 -9.06 17.45 1.52
CA ASP A 394 -7.94 18.35 1.71
C ASP A 394 -6.80 17.61 2.43
N VAL A 395 -6.00 16.90 1.64
CA VAL A 395 -4.78 16.19 2.07
C VAL A 395 -3.64 16.51 1.09
N PRO A 396 -2.36 16.40 1.52
CA PRO A 396 -1.22 16.52 0.62
C PRO A 396 -1.25 15.51 -0.53
N ASP A 397 -0.79 15.91 -1.72
CA ASP A 397 -0.76 15.04 -2.91
C ASP A 397 0.32 13.94 -2.83
N TYR A 398 1.38 14.20 -2.06
CA TYR A 398 2.50 13.29 -1.85
C TYR A 398 2.62 12.99 -0.36
N VAL A 399 2.56 11.71 -0.02
CA VAL A 399 2.64 11.22 1.35
C VAL A 399 3.68 10.10 1.42
N SER A 400 4.48 10.10 2.49
CA SER A 400 5.46 9.05 2.78
C SER A 400 5.16 8.50 4.17
N PRO A 401 4.21 7.57 4.30
CA PRO A 401 3.81 7.04 5.60
C PRO A 401 4.96 6.27 6.27
N VAL A 402 5.05 6.36 7.59
CA VAL A 402 6.02 5.62 8.39
C VAL A 402 5.52 4.18 8.54
N ILE A 403 6.21 3.25 7.88
CA ILE A 403 5.98 1.80 7.98
C ILE A 403 7.23 1.11 8.54
N PRO A 404 7.09 -0.01 9.28
CA PRO A 404 8.25 -0.73 9.79
C PRO A 404 9.10 -1.31 8.66
N SER A 405 10.41 -1.22 8.81
CA SER A 405 11.36 -1.93 7.98
C SER A 405 11.46 -3.40 8.42
N PRO A 406 12.05 -4.30 7.60
CA PRO A 406 12.33 -5.68 8.02
C PRO A 406 13.12 -5.77 9.34
N THR A 407 14.01 -4.81 9.60
CA THR A 407 14.74 -4.65 10.87
C THR A 407 13.78 -4.53 12.05
N ASP A 408 12.78 -3.66 11.94
CA ASP A 408 11.83 -3.35 13.02
C ASP A 408 10.95 -4.57 13.34
N TYR A 409 10.52 -5.30 12.30
CA TYR A 409 9.78 -6.56 12.47
C TYR A 409 10.61 -7.63 13.16
N LYS A 410 11.91 -7.75 12.84
CA LYS A 410 12.81 -8.69 13.53
C LYS A 410 13.06 -8.31 14.98
N LEU A 411 13.22 -7.02 15.29
CA LEU A 411 13.36 -6.55 16.67
C LEU A 411 12.10 -6.84 17.49
N ALA A 412 10.92 -6.57 16.94
CA ALA A 412 9.65 -6.90 17.58
C ALA A 412 9.49 -8.43 17.81
N ARG A 413 9.86 -9.24 16.80
CA ARG A 413 9.88 -10.71 16.92
C ARG A 413 10.81 -11.19 18.03
N LYS A 414 11.99 -10.58 18.14
CA LYS A 414 12.95 -10.88 19.20
C LYS A 414 12.39 -10.60 20.59
N HIS A 415 11.68 -9.48 20.76
CA HIS A 415 10.98 -9.19 22.02
C HIS A 415 9.94 -10.26 22.35
N LEU A 416 9.17 -10.71 21.36
CA LEU A 416 8.22 -11.79 21.54
C LEU A 416 8.91 -13.12 21.90
N ALA A 417 10.01 -13.46 21.23
CA ALA A 417 10.78 -14.67 21.54
C ALA A 417 11.27 -14.66 23.00
N ILE A 418 11.80 -13.52 23.46
CA ILE A 418 12.21 -13.35 24.87
C ILE A 418 11.03 -13.57 25.81
N ALA A 419 9.85 -12.99 25.50
CA ALA A 419 8.65 -13.18 26.29
C ALA A 419 8.21 -14.66 26.35
N ILE A 420 8.28 -15.40 25.23
CA ILE A 420 7.97 -16.84 25.16
C ILE A 420 8.92 -17.65 26.06
N LYS A 421 10.22 -17.37 25.99
CA LYS A 421 11.23 -18.01 26.83
C LYS A 421 11.00 -17.74 28.32
N GLU A 422 10.69 -16.50 28.69
CA GLU A 422 10.38 -16.10 30.08
C GLU A 422 9.11 -16.77 30.63
N LEU A 423 8.16 -17.11 29.75
CA LEU A 423 6.96 -17.88 30.10
C LEU A 423 7.27 -19.38 30.30
N GLY A 424 8.50 -19.83 30.03
CA GLY A 424 8.93 -21.22 30.22
C GLY A 424 8.33 -22.19 29.18
N LEU A 425 7.98 -21.69 27.99
CA LEU A 425 7.49 -22.52 26.89
C LEU A 425 8.66 -23.27 26.24
N SER A 426 8.50 -24.57 25.94
CA SER A 426 9.51 -25.34 25.23
C SER A 426 9.42 -25.14 23.72
N PRO A 427 10.55 -25.22 22.99
CA PRO A 427 10.54 -25.38 21.54
C PRO A 427 9.71 -26.59 21.11
N GLY A 428 9.06 -26.48 19.95
CA GLY A 428 8.22 -27.50 19.36
C GLY A 428 6.91 -26.96 18.79
N ARG A 429 6.19 -27.87 18.13
CA ARG A 429 4.93 -27.61 17.45
C ARG A 429 3.73 -27.81 18.38
N TYR A 430 2.90 -26.79 18.51
CA TYR A 430 1.67 -26.82 19.29
C TYR A 430 0.47 -26.62 18.37
N GLU A 431 -0.62 -27.36 18.60
CA GLU A 431 -1.81 -27.34 17.74
C GLU A 431 -3.09 -27.04 18.52
N LEU A 432 -4.07 -26.41 17.85
CA LEU A 432 -5.44 -26.24 18.33
C LEU A 432 -5.52 -25.62 19.75
N SER A 433 -6.16 -26.30 20.70
CA SER A 433 -6.34 -25.82 22.07
C SER A 433 -5.02 -25.67 22.81
N GLU A 434 -4.03 -26.51 22.49
CA GLU A 434 -2.71 -26.41 23.10
C GLU A 434 -1.99 -25.16 22.59
N ALA A 435 -2.00 -24.92 21.27
CA ALA A 435 -1.46 -23.70 20.68
C ALA A 435 -2.07 -22.45 21.32
N LYS A 436 -3.40 -22.42 21.46
CA LYS A 436 -4.10 -21.29 22.09
C LYS A 436 -3.63 -21.04 23.54
N ALA A 437 -3.46 -22.09 24.34
CA ALA A 437 -2.98 -21.98 25.72
C ALA A 437 -1.55 -21.41 25.81
N ARG A 438 -0.76 -21.48 24.73
CA ARG A 438 0.59 -20.91 24.63
C ARG A 438 0.59 -19.48 24.06
N ILE A 439 -0.24 -19.23 23.05
CA ILE A 439 -0.36 -17.94 22.38
C ILE A 439 -0.93 -16.88 23.32
N ASP A 440 -2.02 -17.17 24.04
CA ASP A 440 -2.75 -16.16 24.83
C ASP A 440 -1.85 -15.47 25.91
N PRO A 441 -1.03 -16.19 26.71
CA PRO A 441 -0.11 -15.55 27.66
C PRO A 441 0.99 -14.72 26.98
N ALA A 442 1.52 -15.18 25.84
CA ALA A 442 2.54 -14.45 25.09
C ALA A 442 1.99 -13.14 24.53
N SER A 443 0.79 -13.19 23.91
CA SER A 443 0.06 -12.00 23.45
C SER A 443 -0.22 -11.03 24.60
N GLN A 444 -0.60 -11.54 25.78
CA GLN A 444 -0.82 -10.69 26.96
C GLN A 444 0.45 -9.96 27.40
N ARG A 445 1.61 -10.64 27.43
CA ARG A 445 2.90 -10.03 27.81
C ARG A 445 3.33 -8.96 26.80
N LEU A 446 3.14 -9.21 25.51
CA LEU A 446 3.40 -8.24 24.44
C LEU A 446 2.47 -7.02 24.53
N ARG A 447 1.17 -7.23 24.78
CA ARG A 447 0.21 -6.13 25.02
C ARG A 447 0.64 -5.23 26.18
N LEU A 448 1.03 -5.82 27.31
CA LEU A 448 1.48 -5.06 28.48
C LEU A 448 2.76 -4.28 28.19
N HIS A 449 3.67 -4.86 27.39
CA HIS A 449 4.87 -4.16 26.95
C HIS A 449 4.54 -2.93 26.09
N ILE A 450 3.63 -3.10 25.11
CA ILE A 450 3.12 -1.99 24.28
C ILE A 450 2.50 -0.91 25.17
N GLU A 451 1.62 -1.29 26.10
CA GLU A 451 0.98 -0.34 27.03
C GLU A 451 1.99 0.44 27.88
N SER A 452 3.02 -0.24 28.39
CA SER A 452 4.12 0.41 29.11
C SER A 452 4.90 1.37 28.24
N ARG A 453 5.15 1.00 26.98
CA ARG A 453 5.87 1.86 26.02
C ARG A 453 5.06 3.10 25.70
N LEU A 454 3.78 2.95 25.38
CA LEU A 454 2.86 4.07 25.11
C LEU A 454 2.77 5.04 26.30
N ALA A 455 2.71 4.53 27.53
CA ALA A 455 2.63 5.35 28.73
C ALA A 455 3.90 6.20 29.00
N SER A 456 5.04 5.84 28.38
CA SER A 456 6.31 6.59 28.51
C SER A 456 6.43 7.79 27.57
N LEU A 457 5.60 7.84 26.53
CA LEU A 457 5.66 8.81 25.44
C LEU A 457 4.80 10.05 25.72
N ASP A 458 5.16 11.17 25.12
CA ASP A 458 4.33 12.37 25.10
C ASP A 458 3.01 12.09 24.37
N ARG A 459 1.90 12.27 25.08
CA ARG A 459 0.57 11.93 24.56
C ARG A 459 0.16 12.81 23.39
N HIS A 460 0.49 14.10 23.40
CA HIS A 460 0.10 15.03 22.34
C HIS A 460 0.78 14.68 21.02
N GLN A 461 2.10 14.51 21.05
CA GLN A 461 2.89 14.08 19.88
C GLN A 461 2.42 12.72 19.36
N LEU A 462 2.10 11.78 20.26
CA LEU A 462 1.65 10.45 19.87
C LEU A 462 0.27 10.46 19.19
N LEU A 463 -0.68 11.26 19.71
CA LEU A 463 -2.00 11.42 19.07
C LEU A 463 -1.87 12.07 17.69
N GLN A 464 -1.07 13.14 17.59
CA GLN A 464 -0.79 13.80 16.32
C GLN A 464 -0.19 12.82 15.31
N ALA A 465 0.91 12.17 15.68
CA ALA A 465 1.59 11.22 14.82
C ALA A 465 0.68 10.06 14.40
N CYS A 466 -0.11 9.47 15.31
CA CYS A 466 -1.01 8.37 14.95
C CYS A 466 -2.09 8.81 13.96
N ILE A 467 -2.62 10.03 14.08
CA ILE A 467 -3.63 10.55 13.15
C ILE A 467 -2.99 10.83 11.79
N GLU A 468 -1.86 11.54 11.76
CA GLU A 468 -1.17 11.91 10.52
C GLU A 468 -0.71 10.67 9.73
N GLN A 469 -0.10 9.69 10.40
CA GLN A 469 0.35 8.46 9.75
C GLN A 469 -0.82 7.56 9.33
N HIS A 470 -1.91 7.53 10.10
CA HIS A 470 -3.13 6.85 9.67
C HIS A 470 -3.69 7.48 8.40
N ASP A 471 -3.84 8.81 8.35
CA ASP A 471 -4.35 9.52 7.17
C ASP A 471 -3.41 9.34 5.97
N ALA A 472 -2.09 9.43 6.16
CA ALA A 472 -1.10 9.20 5.11
C ALA A 472 -1.24 7.81 4.46
N LEU A 473 -1.41 6.76 5.27
CA LEU A 473 -1.63 5.40 4.78
C LEU A 473 -2.94 5.26 3.99
N LEU A 474 -4.02 5.88 4.49
CA LEU A 474 -5.31 5.86 3.80
C LEU A 474 -5.28 6.62 2.46
N VAL A 475 -4.51 7.71 2.38
CA VAL A 475 -4.27 8.47 1.15
C VAL A 475 -3.43 7.66 0.17
N ALA A 476 -2.33 7.05 0.62
CA ALA A 476 -1.48 6.18 -0.20
C ALA A 476 -2.29 5.02 -0.82
N GLU A 477 -3.12 4.34 -0.01
CA GLU A 477 -4.03 3.29 -0.48
C GLU A 477 -5.00 3.84 -1.54
N ARG A 478 -5.68 4.97 -1.26
CA ARG A 478 -6.65 5.58 -2.16
C ARG A 478 -6.02 5.92 -3.51
N LEU A 479 -4.86 6.56 -3.50
CA LEU A 479 -4.16 6.97 -4.71
C LEU A 479 -3.73 5.75 -5.55
N LYS A 480 -3.19 4.70 -4.92
CA LYS A 480 -2.78 3.47 -5.64
C LYS A 480 -3.97 2.74 -6.25
N VAL A 481 -5.08 2.63 -5.53
CA VAL A 481 -6.33 2.03 -6.05
C VAL A 481 -6.94 2.88 -7.17
N GLN A 482 -6.95 4.20 -7.03
CA GLN A 482 -7.44 5.11 -8.08
C GLN A 482 -6.59 5.01 -9.35
N ARG A 483 -5.26 5.00 -9.24
CA ARG A 483 -4.34 4.80 -10.38
C ARG A 483 -4.62 3.46 -11.08
N THR A 484 -4.82 2.38 -10.32
CA THR A 484 -5.11 1.06 -10.89
C THR A 484 -6.49 0.99 -11.57
N ARG A 485 -7.48 1.72 -11.08
CA ARG A 485 -8.77 1.86 -11.78
C ARG A 485 -8.65 2.69 -13.05
N GLN A 486 -7.89 3.78 -13.00
CA GLN A 486 -7.60 4.60 -14.18
C GLN A 486 -6.85 3.77 -15.22
N SER A 487 -6.02 2.80 -14.81
CA SER A 487 -5.34 1.93 -15.76
C SER A 487 -6.23 0.98 -16.55
N LEU A 488 -7.53 0.89 -16.25
CA LEU A 488 -8.48 0.19 -17.10
C LEU A 488 -8.72 0.91 -18.45
N SER A 489 -8.35 2.20 -18.58
CA SER A 489 -8.54 2.97 -19.82
C SER A 489 -7.42 2.80 -20.85
N HIS A 490 -6.31 2.16 -20.48
CA HIS A 490 -5.09 2.09 -21.29
C HIS A 490 -4.36 0.76 -21.08
N ALA A 491 -3.37 0.44 -21.92
CA ALA A 491 -2.60 -0.81 -21.81
C ALA A 491 -1.56 -0.72 -20.68
N VAL A 492 -1.44 -1.79 -19.86
CA VAL A 492 -0.40 -1.92 -18.82
C VAL A 492 0.14 -3.35 -18.78
N GLU A 493 1.36 -3.50 -18.28
CA GLU A 493 2.08 -4.79 -18.23
C GLU A 493 1.95 -5.53 -16.88
N TYR A 494 1.42 -4.88 -15.85
CA TYR A 494 1.24 -5.48 -14.52
C TYR A 494 -0.17 -6.04 -14.31
N ASN A 495 -0.30 -7.00 -13.39
CA ASN A 495 -1.60 -7.52 -12.97
C ASN A 495 -2.33 -6.48 -12.11
N ARG A 496 -3.39 -5.88 -12.66
CA ARG A 496 -4.21 -4.86 -11.97
C ARG A 496 -4.90 -5.40 -10.71
N LEU A 497 -5.18 -6.70 -10.65
CA LEU A 497 -5.79 -7.33 -9.47
C LEU A 497 -4.78 -7.36 -8.31
N GLU A 498 -3.59 -7.90 -8.56
CA GLU A 498 -2.48 -7.95 -7.59
C GLU A 498 -2.12 -6.55 -7.09
N ALA A 499 -2.02 -5.56 -7.98
CA ALA A 499 -1.70 -4.19 -7.59
C ALA A 499 -2.71 -3.55 -6.61
N VAL A 500 -4.01 -3.90 -6.70
CA VAL A 500 -5.04 -3.44 -5.75
C VAL A 500 -4.94 -4.22 -4.43
N GLU A 501 -4.61 -5.49 -4.49
CA GLU A 501 -4.45 -6.36 -3.32
C GLU A 501 -3.23 -5.96 -2.49
N ASP A 502 -2.08 -5.74 -3.13
CA ASP A 502 -0.84 -5.34 -2.49
C ASP A 502 -0.99 -3.98 -1.81
N ALA A 503 -1.61 -3.01 -2.49
CA ALA A 503 -1.91 -1.71 -1.89
C ALA A 503 -2.73 -1.83 -0.60
N ARG A 504 -3.65 -2.79 -0.53
CA ARG A 504 -4.48 -3.02 0.67
C ARG A 504 -3.72 -3.76 1.75
N LYS A 505 -2.92 -4.76 1.39
CA LYS A 505 -2.11 -5.54 2.34
C LYS A 505 -1.08 -4.62 3.01
N GLU A 506 -0.35 -3.86 2.22
CA GLU A 506 0.70 -2.94 2.68
C GLU A 506 0.11 -1.80 3.53
N PHE A 507 -0.73 -0.94 2.94
CA PHE A 507 -1.18 0.27 3.62
C PHE A 507 -2.33 0.00 4.60
N GLY A 508 -3.24 -0.90 4.25
CA GLY A 508 -4.41 -1.21 5.06
C GLY A 508 -4.06 -1.90 6.38
N SER A 509 -3.03 -2.75 6.41
CA SER A 509 -2.59 -3.41 7.66
C SER A 509 -1.98 -2.39 8.62
N ALA A 510 -1.00 -1.61 8.17
CA ALA A 510 -0.37 -0.56 8.97
C ALA A 510 -1.40 0.48 9.47
N ALA A 511 -2.38 0.86 8.64
CA ALA A 511 -3.41 1.82 9.03
C ALA A 511 -4.26 1.28 10.20
N ARG A 512 -4.54 -0.03 10.24
CA ARG A 512 -5.23 -0.67 11.37
C ARG A 512 -4.37 -0.66 12.63
N HIS A 513 -3.06 -0.85 12.52
CA HIS A 513 -2.14 -0.79 13.67
C HIS A 513 -2.09 0.61 14.27
N TYR A 514 -1.95 1.66 13.44
CA TYR A 514 -2.03 3.05 13.92
C TYR A 514 -3.37 3.36 14.58
N ARG A 515 -4.48 2.89 14.02
CA ARG A 515 -5.81 3.06 14.64
C ARG A 515 -5.90 2.37 16.01
N TYR A 516 -5.34 1.16 16.14
CA TYR A 516 -5.30 0.45 17.42
C TYR A 516 -4.49 1.24 18.46
N ILE A 517 -3.31 1.76 18.09
CA ILE A 517 -2.50 2.61 18.97
C ILE A 517 -3.25 3.89 19.34
N LEU A 518 -3.86 4.57 18.38
CA LEU A 518 -4.65 5.78 18.62
C LEU A 518 -5.77 5.51 19.63
N GLU A 519 -6.56 4.46 19.42
CA GLU A 519 -7.66 4.08 20.32
C GLU A 519 -7.13 3.71 21.72
N LYS A 520 -5.96 3.06 21.81
CA LYS A 520 -5.28 2.79 23.08
C LYS A 520 -4.92 4.07 23.83
N VAL A 521 -4.26 5.01 23.15
CA VAL A 521 -3.82 6.28 23.71
C VAL A 521 -5.01 7.14 24.13
N VAL A 522 -6.10 7.12 23.36
CA VAL A 522 -7.35 7.81 23.71
C VAL A 522 -8.02 7.19 24.94
N SER A 523 -7.93 5.88 25.12
CA SER A 523 -8.52 5.16 26.28
C SER A 523 -7.67 5.19 27.56
N SER A 524 -6.43 5.69 27.48
CA SER A 524 -5.48 5.73 28.60
C SER A 524 -5.18 7.17 29.01
N PRO A 525 -5.28 7.52 30.32
CA PRO A 525 -4.95 8.86 30.80
C PRO A 525 -3.44 9.08 31.00
N ASN A 526 -2.62 8.03 30.86
CA ASN A 526 -1.19 8.12 31.14
C ASN A 526 -0.47 8.93 30.07
N THR A 527 0.42 9.83 30.50
CA THR A 527 1.32 10.57 29.62
C THR A 527 2.72 10.54 30.21
N GLY A 528 3.70 10.29 29.36
CA GLY A 528 5.11 10.50 29.67
C GLY A 528 5.59 11.81 29.06
N ALA A 529 6.91 11.91 28.91
CA ALA A 529 7.59 13.08 28.33
C ALA A 529 8.59 12.70 27.24
N ALA A 530 8.72 11.40 26.91
CA ALA A 530 9.62 10.98 25.85
C ALA A 530 9.07 11.42 24.48
N PRO A 531 9.91 11.96 23.59
CA PRO A 531 9.48 12.42 22.27
C PRO A 531 9.04 11.25 21.39
N VAL A 532 8.21 11.55 20.39
CA VAL A 532 7.75 10.60 19.38
C VAL A 532 8.43 10.94 18.05
N ASP A 533 9.28 10.05 17.57
CA ASP A 533 9.92 10.12 16.26
C ASP A 533 9.55 8.90 15.40
N ASP A 534 9.95 8.90 14.13
CA ASP A 534 9.69 7.80 13.19
C ASP A 534 10.22 6.45 13.70
N GLY A 535 11.35 6.44 14.42
CA GLY A 535 11.92 5.21 14.98
C GLY A 535 11.01 4.60 16.04
N VAL A 536 10.48 5.42 16.95
CA VAL A 536 9.48 5.01 17.94
C VAL A 536 8.20 4.50 17.27
N LEU A 537 7.74 5.15 16.20
CA LEU A 537 6.56 4.70 15.48
C LEU A 537 6.77 3.34 14.80
N ARG A 538 7.91 3.13 14.13
CA ARG A 538 8.26 1.83 13.54
C ARG A 538 8.35 0.72 14.58
N GLU A 539 8.97 1.00 15.74
CA GLU A 539 9.02 0.10 16.90
C GLU A 539 7.60 -0.32 17.32
N LEU A 540 6.71 0.65 17.57
CA LEU A 540 5.35 0.39 18.03
C LEU A 540 4.53 -0.41 17.01
N ILE A 541 4.60 -0.06 15.72
CA ILE A 541 3.86 -0.76 14.68
C ILE A 541 4.38 -2.19 14.50
N GLY A 542 5.70 -2.41 14.56
CA GLY A 542 6.28 -3.76 14.54
C GLY A 542 5.83 -4.62 15.72
N LEU A 543 5.75 -4.05 16.93
CA LEU A 543 5.22 -4.76 18.11
C LEU A 543 3.73 -5.07 17.97
N VAL A 544 2.93 -4.11 17.47
CA VAL A 544 1.49 -4.29 17.26
C VAL A 544 1.22 -5.32 16.17
N ASP A 545 2.02 -5.38 15.11
CA ASP A 545 1.89 -6.38 14.05
C ASP A 545 2.00 -7.80 14.62
N TRP A 546 3.08 -8.10 15.36
CA TRP A 546 3.23 -9.40 16.03
C TRP A 546 2.12 -9.67 17.05
N TYR A 547 1.66 -8.64 17.77
CA TYR A 547 0.52 -8.77 18.66
C TYR A 547 -0.74 -9.22 17.91
N VAL A 548 -1.06 -8.56 16.78
CA VAL A 548 -2.23 -8.86 15.94
C VAL A 548 -2.09 -10.22 15.24
N VAL A 549 -0.89 -10.62 14.82
CA VAL A 549 -0.64 -11.96 14.24
C VAL A 549 -1.00 -13.05 15.24
N LEU A 550 -0.48 -12.96 16.47
CA LEU A 550 -0.75 -13.95 17.51
C LEU A 550 -2.22 -13.99 17.90
N THR A 551 -2.84 -12.84 18.11
CA THR A 551 -4.24 -12.81 18.53
C THR A 551 -5.19 -13.16 17.40
N GLY A 552 -4.85 -12.83 16.16
CA GLY A 552 -5.55 -13.30 14.96
C GLY A 552 -5.54 -14.82 14.87
N ALA A 553 -4.38 -15.45 15.10
CA ALA A 553 -4.26 -16.90 15.18
C ALA A 553 -5.13 -17.49 16.31
N SER A 554 -5.09 -16.89 17.51
CA SER A 554 -5.94 -17.29 18.63
C SER A 554 -7.43 -17.16 18.30
N ASP A 555 -7.83 -16.11 17.58
CA ASP A 555 -9.21 -15.86 17.15
C ASP A 555 -9.68 -16.86 16.08
N VAL A 556 -8.82 -17.22 15.11
CA VAL A 556 -9.10 -18.25 14.10
C VAL A 556 -9.38 -19.59 14.80
N LEU A 557 -8.50 -19.98 15.73
CA LEU A 557 -8.65 -21.20 16.52
C LEU A 557 -9.89 -21.14 17.43
N HIS A 558 -10.13 -20.00 18.08
CA HIS A 558 -11.28 -19.82 18.99
C HIS A 558 -12.62 -19.92 18.27
N ASN A 559 -12.70 -19.36 17.06
CA ASN A 559 -13.91 -19.33 16.27
C ASN A 559 -14.06 -20.56 15.35
N GLY A 560 -13.06 -21.44 15.32
CA GLY A 560 -13.04 -22.63 14.47
C GLY A 560 -13.19 -22.25 13.00
N VAL A 561 -12.47 -21.21 12.56
CA VAL A 561 -12.45 -20.76 11.17
C VAL A 561 -11.51 -21.63 10.35
N ASP A 562 -10.35 -21.96 10.91
CA ASP A 562 -9.42 -22.95 10.35
C ASP A 562 -8.75 -23.77 11.46
N VAL A 563 -8.09 -24.86 11.07
CA VAL A 563 -7.16 -25.60 11.94
C VAL A 563 -5.77 -25.01 11.81
N GLY A 564 -5.03 -24.97 12.91
CA GLY A 564 -3.70 -24.37 12.93
C GLY A 564 -3.03 -24.47 14.28
N GLY A 565 -1.90 -23.79 14.40
CA GLY A 565 -1.07 -23.82 15.59
C GLY A 565 0.08 -22.82 15.56
N VAL A 566 1.02 -23.02 16.47
CA VAL A 566 2.27 -22.25 16.53
C VAL A 566 3.43 -23.23 16.64
N ASP A 567 4.43 -23.06 15.79
CA ASP A 567 5.73 -23.71 15.93
C ASP A 567 6.68 -22.73 16.64
N ILE A 568 7.44 -23.24 17.60
CA ILE A 568 8.42 -22.46 18.35
C ILE A 568 9.77 -23.11 18.13
N ASP A 569 10.68 -22.42 17.45
CA ASP A 569 12.00 -22.95 17.17
C ASP A 569 12.90 -23.01 18.43
N ASP A 570 14.10 -23.56 18.30
CA ASP A 570 15.07 -23.64 19.39
C ASP A 570 15.51 -22.26 19.90
N SER A 571 15.36 -21.21 19.09
CA SER A 571 15.62 -19.82 19.46
C SER A 571 14.39 -19.09 20.03
N PHE A 572 13.30 -19.83 20.29
CA PHE A 572 12.01 -19.35 20.79
C PHE A 572 11.26 -18.42 19.84
N ILE A 573 11.60 -18.43 18.55
CA ILE A 573 10.92 -17.66 17.52
C ILE A 573 9.61 -18.39 17.17
N PRO A 574 8.44 -17.72 17.30
CA PRO A 574 7.17 -18.31 16.95
C PRO A 574 6.85 -18.14 15.47
N GLU A 575 6.30 -19.19 14.86
CA GLU A 575 5.72 -19.19 13.52
C GLU A 575 4.28 -19.73 13.59
N VAL A 576 3.32 -18.92 13.16
CA VAL A 576 1.92 -19.36 13.09
C VAL A 576 1.72 -20.13 11.80
N PHE A 577 1.12 -21.31 11.90
CA PHE A 577 0.74 -22.11 10.74
C PHE A 577 -0.76 -22.42 10.74
N TYR A 578 -1.32 -22.58 9.55
CA TYR A 578 -2.70 -22.98 9.32
C TYR A 578 -2.76 -24.31 8.55
N SER A 579 -3.95 -24.70 8.09
CA SER A 579 -4.12 -25.88 7.25
C SER A 579 -3.34 -25.74 5.94
N ALA A 580 -2.92 -26.87 5.36
CA ALA A 580 -2.10 -26.89 4.13
C ALA A 580 -2.77 -26.16 2.95
N ASP A 581 -4.11 -26.18 2.88
CA ASP A 581 -4.89 -25.54 1.82
C ASP A 581 -5.28 -24.08 2.17
N SER A 582 -4.89 -23.56 3.34
CA SER A 582 -5.28 -22.22 3.82
C SER A 582 -4.90 -21.12 2.83
N ASP A 583 -3.64 -21.12 2.39
CA ASP A 583 -3.11 -20.08 1.50
C ASP A 583 -3.80 -20.10 0.14
N GLN A 584 -4.00 -21.30 -0.42
CA GLN A 584 -4.72 -21.49 -1.68
C GLN A 584 -6.17 -21.01 -1.57
N ARG A 585 -6.85 -21.29 -0.45
CA ARG A 585 -8.22 -20.83 -0.21
C ARG A 585 -8.30 -19.31 -0.11
N GLU A 586 -7.38 -18.68 0.61
CA GLU A 586 -7.32 -17.23 0.76
C GLU A 586 -7.04 -16.54 -0.59
N GLU A 587 -6.11 -17.07 -1.37
CA GLU A 587 -5.77 -16.55 -2.71
C GLU A 587 -6.98 -16.62 -3.66
N GLN A 588 -7.68 -17.77 -3.71
CA GLN A 588 -8.89 -17.93 -4.52
C GLN A 588 -9.99 -16.94 -4.13
N PHE A 589 -10.24 -16.76 -2.81
CA PHE A 589 -11.23 -15.79 -2.34
C PHE A 589 -10.82 -14.36 -2.70
N THR A 590 -9.55 -14.01 -2.51
CA THR A 590 -9.04 -12.67 -2.79
C THR A 590 -9.18 -12.33 -4.27
N HIS A 591 -8.84 -13.27 -5.16
CA HIS A 591 -8.99 -13.12 -6.60
C HIS A 591 -10.45 -12.92 -7.04
N GLU A 592 -11.40 -13.72 -6.50
CA GLU A 592 -12.83 -13.54 -6.80
C GLU A 592 -13.36 -12.19 -6.28
N TYR A 593 -12.91 -11.76 -5.10
CA TYR A 593 -13.26 -10.45 -4.55
C TYR A 593 -12.67 -9.29 -5.36
N ALA A 594 -11.46 -9.44 -5.91
CA ALA A 594 -10.82 -8.44 -6.74
C ALA A 594 -11.50 -8.31 -8.13
N LYS A 595 -11.87 -9.43 -8.78
CA LYS A 595 -12.67 -9.41 -10.03
C LYS A 595 -13.95 -8.60 -9.89
N SER A 596 -14.68 -8.85 -8.79
CA SER A 596 -15.90 -8.13 -8.42
C SER A 596 -15.66 -6.61 -8.33
N ARG A 597 -14.53 -6.18 -7.74
CA ARG A 597 -14.18 -4.77 -7.56
C ARG A 597 -13.71 -4.06 -8.82
N LEU A 598 -13.12 -4.80 -9.76
CA LEU A 598 -12.70 -4.28 -11.07
C LEU A 598 -13.81 -4.31 -12.12
N GLY A 599 -14.96 -4.92 -11.81
CA GLY A 599 -16.08 -5.02 -12.74
C GLY A 599 -15.86 -6.01 -13.89
N ILE A 600 -15.01 -7.02 -13.68
CA ILE A 600 -14.72 -8.05 -14.69
C ILE A 600 -15.87 -9.07 -14.70
N ASN A 601 -16.38 -9.40 -15.90
CA ASN A 601 -17.47 -10.37 -16.12
C ASN A 601 -18.79 -10.05 -15.37
N ILE A 602 -19.05 -8.78 -15.08
CA ILE A 602 -20.33 -8.33 -14.51
C ILE A 602 -21.10 -7.45 -15.50
N ASN A 603 -22.41 -7.45 -15.37
CA ASN A 603 -23.29 -6.46 -16.00
C ASN A 603 -23.75 -5.45 -14.94
N GLU A 604 -23.20 -4.24 -14.98
CA GLU A 604 -23.55 -3.17 -14.02
C GLU A 604 -25.06 -2.84 -14.02
N GLN A 605 -25.75 -3.03 -15.14
CA GLN A 605 -27.19 -2.80 -15.22
C GLN A 605 -28.02 -3.78 -14.38
N ASP A 606 -27.42 -4.92 -14.02
CA ASP A 606 -28.01 -5.96 -13.17
C ASP A 606 -27.61 -5.85 -11.70
N ALA A 607 -26.76 -4.89 -11.35
CA ALA A 607 -26.45 -4.61 -9.96
C ALA A 607 -27.72 -4.25 -9.18
N VAL A 608 -27.85 -4.85 -7.99
CA VAL A 608 -28.87 -4.45 -7.02
C VAL A 608 -28.21 -3.54 -6.01
N GLU A 609 -28.47 -2.25 -6.16
CA GLU A 609 -27.95 -1.23 -5.27
C GLU A 609 -28.81 -1.09 -4.01
N GLY A 610 -28.25 -0.43 -3.00
CA GLY A 610 -29.02 -0.05 -1.81
C GLY A 610 -30.05 1.04 -2.10
N ALA A 611 -30.54 1.68 -1.04
CA ALA A 611 -31.41 2.85 -1.14
C ALA A 611 -30.85 3.94 -2.08
N SER A 612 -31.73 4.68 -2.78
CA SER A 612 -31.29 5.85 -3.52
C SER A 612 -30.79 6.95 -2.57
N VAL A 613 -29.93 7.84 -3.07
CA VAL A 613 -29.47 9.02 -2.31
C VAL A 613 -30.66 9.88 -1.86
N GLU A 614 -31.71 9.96 -2.69
CA GLU A 614 -32.96 10.65 -2.38
C GLU A 614 -33.69 10.05 -1.16
N LEU A 615 -33.58 8.72 -0.95
CA LEU A 615 -34.17 8.07 0.22
C LEU A 615 -33.43 8.47 1.50
N LEU A 616 -32.11 8.67 1.44
CA LEU A 616 -31.28 9.13 2.58
C LEU A 616 -31.70 10.51 3.08
N SER A 617 -32.22 11.35 2.19
CA SER A 617 -32.78 12.67 2.50
C SER A 617 -34.31 12.67 2.67
N SER A 618 -34.94 11.48 2.77
CA SER A 618 -36.39 11.39 2.88
C SER A 618 -36.92 11.95 4.22
N PRO A 619 -38.13 12.52 4.27
CA PRO A 619 -38.74 13.01 5.50
C PRO A 619 -38.81 11.92 6.58
N LYS A 620 -39.04 10.66 6.19
CA LYS A 620 -39.10 9.51 7.10
C LYS A 620 -37.76 9.28 7.82
N ILE A 621 -36.64 9.25 7.09
CA ILE A 621 -35.30 9.08 7.69
C ILE A 621 -34.95 10.30 8.54
N ARG A 622 -35.24 11.50 8.05
CA ARG A 622 -35.00 12.76 8.76
C ARG A 622 -35.68 12.79 10.13
N GLU A 623 -36.97 12.49 10.18
CA GLU A 623 -37.76 12.52 11.42
C GLU A 623 -37.25 11.52 12.46
N VAL A 624 -36.87 10.30 12.06
CA VAL A 624 -36.40 9.29 13.01
C VAL A 624 -35.00 9.60 13.54
N PHE A 625 -34.10 10.16 12.72
CA PHE A 625 -32.78 10.61 13.16
C PHE A 625 -32.88 11.80 14.13
N LEU A 626 -33.70 12.80 13.82
CA LEU A 626 -33.97 13.91 14.75
C LEU A 626 -34.54 13.41 16.08
N ALA A 627 -35.40 12.40 16.04
CA ALA A 627 -36.08 11.90 17.22
C ALA A 627 -35.19 11.05 18.13
N ASP A 628 -34.19 10.34 17.61
CA ASP A 628 -33.27 9.49 18.38
C ASP A 628 -31.94 10.20 18.71
N LEU A 629 -31.44 11.06 17.83
CA LEU A 629 -30.11 11.70 17.94
C LEU A 629 -30.17 13.22 18.14
N GLY A 630 -31.28 13.85 17.77
CA GLY A 630 -31.41 15.30 17.80
C GLY A 630 -30.68 16.02 16.68
N PHE A 631 -30.29 15.31 15.61
CA PHE A 631 -29.77 15.85 14.36
C PHE A 631 -30.17 14.97 13.16
N GLU A 632 -30.10 15.52 11.94
CA GLU A 632 -30.42 14.81 10.70
C GLU A 632 -29.23 14.00 10.15
N LEU A 633 -29.50 12.86 9.48
CA LEU A 633 -28.45 12.10 8.78
C LEU A 633 -27.74 12.95 7.72
N GLN A 634 -28.47 13.75 6.96
CA GLN A 634 -27.88 14.60 5.92
C GLN A 634 -26.93 15.64 6.53
N HIS A 635 -27.29 16.24 7.67
CA HIS A 635 -26.41 17.16 8.38
C HIS A 635 -25.14 16.47 8.90
N LEU A 636 -25.24 15.23 9.39
CA LEU A 636 -24.06 14.43 9.76
C LEU A 636 -23.13 14.19 8.54
N LEU A 637 -23.69 13.80 7.39
CA LEU A 637 -22.91 13.56 6.17
C LEU A 637 -22.26 14.85 5.66
N ASN A 638 -23.00 15.96 5.63
CA ASN A 638 -22.48 17.27 5.22
C ASN A 638 -21.40 17.76 6.19
N ALA A 639 -21.55 17.52 7.49
CA ALA A 639 -20.52 17.86 8.47
C ALA A 639 -19.22 17.09 8.24
N LEU A 640 -19.31 15.78 7.94
CA LEU A 640 -18.13 14.99 7.59
C LEU A 640 -17.50 15.44 6.27
N ALA A 641 -18.30 15.90 5.29
CA ALA A 641 -17.80 16.50 4.07
C ALA A 641 -17.01 17.78 4.34
N VAL A 642 -17.53 18.68 5.19
CA VAL A 642 -16.84 19.90 5.64
C VAL A 642 -15.52 19.56 6.36
N LEU A 643 -15.54 18.59 7.27
CA LEU A 643 -14.34 18.12 7.98
C LEU A 643 -13.29 17.49 7.05
N SER A 644 -13.72 16.84 5.97
CA SER A 644 -12.81 16.32 4.94
C SER A 644 -12.22 17.41 4.03
N GLN A 645 -12.77 18.63 4.09
CA GLN A 645 -12.37 19.80 3.30
C GLN A 645 -11.87 20.91 4.23
N ALA A 646 -11.08 20.52 5.23
CA ALA A 646 -10.76 21.40 6.35
C ALA A 646 -10.03 22.68 5.92
N GLN A 647 -9.09 22.57 4.97
CA GLN A 647 -8.35 23.73 4.45
C GLN A 647 -9.28 24.71 3.72
N ARG A 648 -10.18 24.21 2.87
CA ARG A 648 -11.16 25.05 2.14
C ARG A 648 -12.13 25.78 3.04
N HIS A 649 -12.49 25.18 4.18
CA HIS A 649 -13.36 25.78 5.19
C HIS A 649 -12.58 26.62 6.22
N GLY A 650 -11.29 26.90 5.97
CA GLY A 650 -10.50 27.85 6.74
C GLY A 650 -10.04 27.33 8.10
N PHE A 651 -9.96 26.01 8.30
CA PHE A 651 -9.34 25.44 9.49
C PHE A 651 -7.82 25.60 9.48
N ASP A 652 -7.20 25.57 8.29
CA ASP A 652 -5.77 25.81 8.06
C ASP A 652 -5.55 26.57 6.74
N GLN A 653 -4.35 27.11 6.53
CA GLN A 653 -3.91 27.74 5.28
C GLN A 653 -3.40 26.70 4.27
N GLU A 654 -2.78 25.62 4.75
CA GLU A 654 -2.13 24.60 3.92
C GLU A 654 -2.83 23.23 4.03
N LEU A 655 -2.55 22.35 3.05
CA LEU A 655 -3.00 20.96 3.11
C LEU A 655 -2.19 20.21 4.17
N ALA A 656 -2.87 19.49 5.06
CA ALA A 656 -2.24 18.79 6.17
C ALA A 656 -2.83 17.39 6.35
N LEU A 657 -2.06 16.51 6.99
CA LEU A 657 -2.51 15.15 7.34
C LEU A 657 -3.30 15.12 8.65
N SER A 658 -3.25 16.19 9.45
CA SER A 658 -4.13 16.40 10.59
C SER A 658 -4.48 17.88 10.73
N TYR A 659 -5.69 18.12 11.23
CA TYR A 659 -6.23 19.46 11.49
C TYR A 659 -6.64 19.55 12.96
N THR A 660 -6.53 20.74 13.55
CA THR A 660 -7.01 21.00 14.92
C THR A 660 -7.90 22.23 14.99
N SER A 661 -8.87 22.19 15.90
CA SER A 661 -9.73 23.35 16.22
C SER A 661 -10.50 23.11 17.50
N GLU A 662 -10.87 24.19 18.19
CA GLU A 662 -11.83 24.13 19.30
C GLU A 662 -13.19 23.58 18.84
N PRO A 663 -13.89 22.75 19.66
CA PRO A 663 -15.20 22.19 19.33
C PRO A 663 -16.24 23.24 18.91
N GLY A 664 -16.25 24.39 19.58
CA GLY A 664 -17.18 25.48 19.29
C GLY A 664 -16.95 26.12 17.92
N ARG A 665 -15.68 26.29 17.53
CA ARG A 665 -15.30 26.78 16.19
C ARG A 665 -15.70 25.77 15.11
N ILE A 666 -15.50 24.47 15.35
CA ILE A 666 -15.97 23.44 14.40
C ILE A 666 -17.49 23.55 14.22
N ALA A 667 -18.26 23.58 15.32
CA ALA A 667 -19.71 23.70 15.26
C ALA A 667 -20.18 24.98 14.52
N GLN A 668 -19.47 26.10 14.70
CA GLN A 668 -19.74 27.36 14.01
C GLN A 668 -19.49 27.23 12.49
N VAL A 669 -18.34 26.70 12.08
CA VAL A 669 -18.02 26.48 10.65
C VAL A 669 -19.03 25.52 10.00
N LEU A 670 -19.45 24.48 10.72
CA LEU A 670 -20.49 23.57 10.25
C LEU A 670 -21.81 24.31 10.01
N MET A 671 -22.25 25.15 10.95
CA MET A 671 -23.48 25.95 10.81
C MET A 671 -23.38 26.92 9.62
N ASP A 672 -22.22 27.56 9.43
CA ASP A 672 -22.03 28.53 8.35
C ASP A 672 -21.95 27.87 6.97
N SER A 673 -21.50 26.60 6.91
CA SER A 673 -21.25 25.87 5.65
C SER A 673 -22.38 24.93 5.22
N VAL A 674 -23.25 24.52 6.15
CA VAL A 674 -24.31 23.55 5.90
C VAL A 674 -25.67 24.23 5.96
N GLU A 675 -26.35 24.29 4.81
CA GLU A 675 -27.69 24.88 4.71
C GLU A 675 -28.67 24.17 5.65
N GLY A 676 -29.44 24.96 6.42
CA GLY A 676 -30.46 24.45 7.35
C GLY A 676 -29.93 23.93 8.69
N LEU A 677 -28.61 23.89 8.90
CA LEU A 677 -28.02 23.45 10.16
C LEU A 677 -28.00 24.60 11.20
N HIS A 678 -28.41 24.30 12.43
CA HIS A 678 -28.36 25.25 13.55
C HIS A 678 -27.24 24.91 14.52
N ILE A 679 -26.70 25.91 15.23
CA ILE A 679 -25.56 25.74 16.15
C ILE A 679 -25.76 24.65 17.22
N ALA A 680 -26.98 24.51 17.75
CA ALA A 680 -27.29 23.49 18.76
C ALA A 680 -27.24 22.07 18.18
N GLU A 681 -27.64 21.91 16.92
CA GLU A 681 -27.55 20.65 16.20
C GLU A 681 -26.11 20.36 15.77
N ALA A 682 -25.39 21.36 15.24
CA ALA A 682 -23.98 21.27 14.90
C ALA A 682 -23.14 20.82 16.11
N SER A 683 -23.41 21.36 17.30
CA SER A 683 -22.73 20.97 18.53
C SER A 683 -22.96 19.50 18.89
N LYS A 684 -24.19 18.98 18.70
CA LYS A 684 -24.48 17.55 18.90
C LYS A 684 -23.79 16.66 17.88
N ILE A 685 -23.67 17.11 16.64
CA ILE A 685 -22.92 16.39 15.60
C ILE A 685 -21.44 16.32 15.98
N VAL A 686 -20.83 17.42 16.41
CA VAL A 686 -19.44 17.45 16.87
C VAL A 686 -19.24 16.51 18.07
N GLU A 687 -20.12 16.57 19.07
CA GLU A 687 -20.10 15.64 20.21
C GLU A 687 -20.22 14.18 19.77
N PHE A 688 -21.14 13.90 18.84
CA PHE A 688 -21.34 12.56 18.29
C PHE A 688 -20.12 12.07 17.50
N LEU A 689 -19.47 12.92 16.72
CA LEU A 689 -18.27 12.57 15.97
C LEU A 689 -17.00 12.49 16.84
N THR A 690 -17.07 12.94 18.09
CA THR A 690 -15.96 12.88 19.05
C THR A 690 -15.80 11.49 19.64
N LEU A 691 -14.57 10.97 19.56
CA LEU A 691 -14.19 9.67 20.09
C LEU A 691 -14.09 9.74 21.62
N SER A 692 -14.92 8.94 22.29
CA SER A 692 -14.93 8.87 23.76
C SER A 692 -13.86 7.92 24.27
N GLY A 693 -12.92 8.42 25.09
CA GLY A 693 -11.89 7.60 25.73
C GLY A 693 -12.46 6.45 26.57
N ALA A 694 -13.50 6.72 27.37
CA ALA A 694 -14.18 5.69 28.16
C ALA A 694 -14.96 4.71 27.27
N GLY A 695 -15.51 5.19 26.15
CA GLY A 695 -16.31 4.37 25.23
C GLY A 695 -15.50 3.37 24.40
N VAL A 696 -14.22 3.65 24.13
CA VAL A 696 -13.37 2.83 23.23
C VAL A 696 -13.27 1.37 23.68
N ARG A 697 -13.15 1.14 25.00
CA ARG A 697 -13.01 -0.20 25.59
C ARG A 697 -14.33 -0.79 26.09
N ARG A 698 -15.45 -0.09 25.93
CA ARG A 698 -16.73 -0.52 26.49
C ARG A 698 -17.64 -1.06 25.39
N LEU A 699 -18.09 -2.31 25.57
CA LEU A 699 -19.11 -2.91 24.72
C LEU A 699 -20.51 -2.61 25.29
N PRO A 700 -21.52 -2.35 24.44
CA PRO A 700 -22.89 -2.08 24.86
C PRO A 700 -23.46 -3.25 25.66
N GLY A 701 -24.21 -2.91 26.71
CA GLY A 701 -24.79 -3.88 27.64
C GLY A 701 -23.81 -4.47 28.65
N ARG A 702 -22.59 -3.93 28.77
CA ARG A 702 -21.61 -4.28 29.80
C ARG A 702 -21.18 -3.04 30.57
N ASP A 703 -21.12 -3.16 31.89
CA ASP A 703 -20.63 -2.10 32.80
C ASP A 703 -19.12 -2.22 33.09
N ILE A 704 -18.43 -3.14 32.43
CA ILE A 704 -17.01 -3.44 32.63
C ILE A 704 -16.27 -3.06 31.35
N ASP A 705 -15.16 -2.34 31.52
CA ASP A 705 -14.24 -2.06 30.41
C ASP A 705 -13.49 -3.33 30.05
N GLU A 706 -13.41 -3.62 28.75
CA GLU A 706 -12.57 -4.68 28.24
C GLU A 706 -11.10 -4.39 28.59
N LEU A 707 -10.33 -5.45 28.83
CA LEU A 707 -8.90 -5.33 29.15
C LEU A 707 -8.11 -4.66 28.02
N ASP A 708 -8.62 -4.77 26.80
CA ASP A 708 -8.03 -4.26 25.58
C ASP A 708 -9.08 -3.52 24.73
N VAL A 709 -8.62 -2.78 23.72
CA VAL A 709 -9.45 -2.30 22.61
C VAL A 709 -10.05 -3.54 21.93
N PRO A 710 -11.38 -3.72 21.90
CA PRO A 710 -12.00 -4.98 21.53
C PRO A 710 -12.06 -5.19 20.01
N TYR A 711 -10.91 -5.20 19.32
CA TYR A 711 -10.85 -5.31 17.85
C TYR A 711 -11.46 -6.60 17.28
N TRP A 712 -11.65 -7.64 18.11
CA TRP A 712 -12.37 -8.87 17.78
C TRP A 712 -13.90 -8.68 17.67
N GLU A 713 -14.43 -7.49 17.97
CA GLU A 713 -15.81 -7.09 17.71
C GLU A 713 -15.87 -5.87 16.80
N HIS A 714 -16.82 -5.84 15.88
CA HIS A 714 -17.06 -4.70 15.01
C HIS A 714 -18.36 -3.97 15.36
N SER A 715 -19.51 -4.64 15.21
CA SER A 715 -20.84 -4.02 15.32
C SER A 715 -21.10 -3.48 16.73
N LYS A 716 -20.54 -4.11 17.77
CA LYS A 716 -20.72 -3.66 19.15
C LYS A 716 -19.81 -2.49 19.54
N ARG A 717 -18.93 -2.02 18.67
CA ARG A 717 -18.02 -0.91 18.99
C ARG A 717 -18.62 0.43 18.56
N LEU A 718 -19.35 1.06 19.49
CA LEU A 718 -20.02 2.33 19.27
C LEU A 718 -19.05 3.53 19.23
N HIS A 719 -17.91 3.41 19.90
CA HIS A 719 -16.85 4.42 19.96
C HIS A 719 -15.56 3.86 19.35
N ARG A 720 -15.50 3.85 18.02
CA ARG A 720 -14.31 3.52 17.26
C ARG A 720 -13.96 4.67 16.32
N TYR A 721 -12.67 4.89 16.11
CA TYR A 721 -12.17 6.01 15.31
C TYR A 721 -12.73 6.00 13.88
N ALA A 722 -12.97 4.80 13.35
CA ALA A 722 -13.54 4.57 12.02
C ALA A 722 -14.91 5.24 11.78
N ILE A 723 -15.68 5.52 12.83
CA ILE A 723 -17.02 6.15 12.73
C ILE A 723 -17.15 7.46 13.54
N ARG A 724 -16.09 7.83 14.27
CA ARG A 724 -15.98 9.02 15.13
C ARG A 724 -14.56 9.60 14.98
N PRO A 725 -14.33 10.47 13.97
CA PRO A 725 -12.99 10.85 13.54
C PRO A 725 -12.39 11.99 14.34
N LEU A 726 -13.14 12.62 15.26
CA LEU A 726 -12.64 13.72 16.08
C LEU A 726 -12.04 13.16 17.38
N VAL A 727 -10.81 13.55 17.71
CA VAL A 727 -10.08 13.08 18.90
C VAL A 727 -9.77 14.25 19.81
N VAL A 728 -10.02 14.11 21.10
CA VAL A 728 -9.72 15.15 22.09
C VAL A 728 -8.21 15.25 22.32
N ASP A 729 -7.67 16.43 22.05
CA ASP A 729 -6.26 16.80 22.20
C ASP A 729 -6.15 18.12 22.97
N GLY A 730 -5.96 18.03 24.30
CA GLY A 730 -6.05 19.18 25.18
C GLY A 730 -7.46 19.78 25.20
N ALA A 731 -7.58 21.06 24.85
CA ALA A 731 -8.86 21.77 24.72
C ALA A 731 -9.45 21.71 23.30
N GLU A 732 -8.70 21.18 22.34
CA GLU A 732 -9.07 21.12 20.93
C GLU A 732 -9.51 19.71 20.52
N LEU A 733 -10.07 19.61 19.32
CA LEU A 733 -10.28 18.36 18.61
C LEU A 733 -9.30 18.27 17.44
N ARG A 734 -8.70 17.09 17.27
CA ARG A 734 -7.82 16.74 16.16
C ARG A 734 -8.46 15.68 15.27
N TRP A 735 -8.31 15.80 13.96
CA TRP A 735 -8.79 14.79 12.99
C TRP A 735 -7.95 14.76 11.71
N GLY A 736 -8.04 13.65 10.98
CA GLY A 736 -7.54 13.52 9.62
C GLY A 736 -8.68 13.73 8.61
N ALA A 737 -8.40 14.45 7.53
CA ALA A 737 -9.40 14.76 6.50
C ALA A 737 -9.79 13.53 5.68
N GLU A 738 -8.85 12.63 5.39
CA GLU A 738 -9.13 11.36 4.71
C GLU A 738 -9.96 10.43 5.60
N GLN A 739 -9.66 10.36 6.90
CA GLN A 739 -10.47 9.60 7.85
C GLN A 739 -11.89 10.18 8.02
N ALA A 740 -12.07 11.51 7.97
CA ALA A 740 -13.40 12.12 7.93
C ALA A 740 -14.18 11.70 6.66
N SER A 741 -13.51 11.72 5.50
CA SER A 741 -14.07 11.24 4.22
C SER A 741 -14.48 9.75 4.29
N ARG A 742 -13.64 8.89 4.87
CA ARG A 742 -13.96 7.47 5.06
C ARG A 742 -15.10 7.25 6.05
N THR A 743 -15.15 8.05 7.11
CA THR A 743 -16.27 8.02 8.08
C THR A 743 -17.58 8.37 7.39
N MET A 744 -17.61 9.42 6.55
CA MET A 744 -18.77 9.79 5.73
C MET A 744 -19.22 8.61 4.87
N ASN A 745 -18.28 7.98 4.17
CA ASN A 745 -18.57 6.83 3.32
C ASN A 745 -19.11 5.64 4.11
N ILE A 746 -18.60 5.36 5.32
CA ILE A 746 -19.12 4.29 6.18
C ILE A 746 -20.56 4.57 6.59
N TRP A 747 -20.87 5.78 7.05
CA TRP A 747 -22.23 6.18 7.43
C TRP A 747 -23.20 6.11 6.26
N MET A 748 -22.83 6.73 5.14
CA MET A 748 -23.64 6.75 3.92
C MET A 748 -23.89 5.33 3.41
N SER A 749 -22.83 4.54 3.21
CA SER A 749 -22.94 3.19 2.64
C SER A 749 -23.72 2.24 3.53
N SER A 750 -23.49 2.25 4.86
CA SER A 750 -24.19 1.35 5.78
C SER A 750 -25.70 1.59 5.74
N VAL A 751 -26.12 2.85 5.89
CA VAL A 751 -27.54 3.23 5.88
C VAL A 751 -28.18 2.89 4.54
N ARG A 752 -27.48 3.22 3.45
CA ARG A 752 -27.91 2.89 2.08
C ARG A 752 -28.12 1.38 1.91
N ASP A 753 -27.26 0.60 2.53
CA ASP A 753 -27.24 -0.85 2.45
C ASP A 753 -28.13 -1.53 3.50
N GLY A 754 -28.97 -0.76 4.20
CA GLY A 754 -29.98 -1.29 5.12
C GLY A 754 -29.42 -1.78 6.46
N TYR A 755 -28.32 -1.22 6.92
CA TYR A 755 -27.80 -1.45 8.27
C TYR A 755 -27.13 -0.20 8.87
N LEU A 756 -26.80 -0.24 10.16
CA LEU A 756 -26.06 0.85 10.82
C LEU A 756 -24.58 0.45 10.97
N PRO A 757 -23.65 1.42 11.01
CA PRO A 757 -22.24 1.12 11.21
C PRO A 757 -21.95 0.40 12.54
N ALA A 758 -22.82 0.51 13.53
CA ALA A 758 -22.72 -0.18 14.81
C ALA A 758 -24.13 -0.43 15.39
N ASP A 759 -24.22 -1.30 16.39
CA ASP A 759 -25.45 -1.70 17.07
C ASP A 759 -25.84 -0.66 18.13
N PHE A 760 -26.25 0.53 17.69
CA PHE A 760 -26.53 1.65 18.59
C PHE A 760 -27.78 1.47 19.47
N GLY A 761 -28.72 0.60 19.08
CA GLY A 761 -29.97 0.40 19.81
C GLY A 761 -30.96 1.54 19.64
N TRP A 762 -31.00 2.17 18.46
CA TRP A 762 -31.86 3.31 18.17
C TRP A 762 -33.29 2.87 17.81
N PRO A 763 -34.28 3.07 18.71
CA PRO A 763 -35.58 2.42 18.60
C PRO A 763 -36.43 2.92 17.43
N LYS A 764 -36.21 4.13 16.92
CA LYS A 764 -36.95 4.70 15.78
C LYS A 764 -36.17 4.57 14.48
N VAL A 765 -34.85 4.71 14.51
CA VAL A 765 -34.00 4.58 13.31
C VAL A 765 -33.93 3.14 12.82
N GLU A 766 -33.64 2.17 13.70
CA GLU A 766 -33.39 0.76 13.30
C GLU A 766 -34.55 0.13 12.49
N PRO A 767 -35.84 0.30 12.86
CA PRO A 767 -36.94 -0.24 12.07
C PRO A 767 -36.98 0.29 10.64
N VAL A 768 -36.69 1.59 10.44
CA VAL A 768 -36.69 2.22 9.11
C VAL A 768 -35.53 1.70 8.27
N ILE A 769 -34.35 1.54 8.86
CA ILE A 769 -33.18 0.99 8.17
C ILE A 769 -33.39 -0.48 7.79
N ARG A 770 -34.10 -1.25 8.62
CA ARG A 770 -34.46 -2.63 8.29
C ARG A 770 -35.40 -2.73 7.07
N GLU A 771 -36.32 -1.78 6.90
CA GLU A 771 -37.17 -1.73 5.69
C GLU A 771 -36.33 -1.57 4.40
N VAL A 772 -35.23 -0.83 4.45
CA VAL A 772 -34.28 -0.70 3.32
C VAL A 772 -33.68 -2.06 2.99
N LYS A 773 -33.21 -2.80 4.00
CA LYS A 773 -32.68 -4.16 3.82
C LYS A 773 -33.70 -5.10 3.16
N GLU A 774 -34.93 -5.09 3.67
CA GLU A 774 -36.03 -5.89 3.11
C GLU A 774 -36.36 -5.49 1.66
N GLY A 775 -36.20 -4.20 1.33
CA GLY A 775 -36.29 -3.69 -0.04
C GLY A 775 -35.22 -4.26 -0.96
N ILE A 776 -33.96 -4.28 -0.51
CA ILE A 776 -32.83 -4.87 -1.26
C ILE A 776 -33.07 -6.36 -1.52
N GLU A 777 -33.50 -7.11 -0.50
CA GLU A 777 -33.82 -8.55 -0.64
C GLU A 777 -34.91 -8.78 -1.70
N LYS A 778 -35.98 -7.98 -1.71
CA LYS A 778 -37.03 -8.07 -2.74
C LYS A 778 -36.52 -7.70 -4.13
N GLN A 779 -35.65 -6.69 -4.24
CA GLN A 779 -35.07 -6.29 -5.52
C GLN A 779 -34.14 -7.36 -6.11
N LEU A 780 -33.39 -8.08 -5.26
CA LEU A 780 -32.62 -9.26 -5.68
C LEU A 780 -33.51 -10.30 -6.36
N GLU A 781 -34.68 -10.62 -5.78
CA GLU A 781 -35.62 -11.56 -6.39
C GLU A 781 -36.19 -11.05 -7.72
N VAL A 782 -36.57 -9.76 -7.81
CA VAL A 782 -37.03 -9.13 -9.06
C VAL A 782 -35.96 -9.26 -10.15
N ARG A 783 -34.74 -8.88 -9.82
CA ARG A 783 -33.63 -8.82 -10.77
C ARG A 783 -33.25 -10.21 -11.25
N ASN A 784 -33.20 -11.17 -10.33
CA ASN A 784 -32.93 -12.55 -10.65
C ASN A 784 -33.96 -13.12 -11.64
N GLU A 785 -35.27 -12.87 -11.41
CA GLU A 785 -36.33 -13.24 -12.37
C GLU A 785 -36.11 -12.59 -13.75
N GLN A 786 -35.77 -11.31 -13.80
CA GLN A 786 -35.53 -10.58 -15.06
C GLN A 786 -34.37 -11.18 -15.85
N ILE A 787 -33.26 -11.52 -15.19
CA ILE A 787 -32.09 -12.14 -15.82
C ILE A 787 -32.48 -13.50 -16.39
N PHE A 788 -33.13 -14.37 -15.61
CA PHE A 788 -33.58 -15.68 -16.10
C PHE A 788 -34.54 -15.59 -17.29
N ARG A 789 -35.44 -14.60 -17.31
CA ARG A 789 -36.39 -14.38 -18.41
C ARG A 789 -35.72 -14.02 -19.74
N ARG A 790 -34.47 -13.53 -19.72
CA ARG A 790 -33.69 -13.30 -20.95
C ARG A 790 -33.30 -14.62 -21.65
N HIS A 791 -33.24 -15.71 -20.88
CA HIS A 791 -32.73 -17.00 -21.33
C HIS A 791 -33.79 -18.10 -21.45
N THR A 792 -34.92 -17.97 -20.73
CA THR A 792 -36.06 -18.89 -20.83
C THR A 792 -37.38 -18.20 -20.50
N PRO A 793 -38.50 -18.53 -21.18
CA PRO A 793 -39.82 -18.01 -20.82
C PRO A 793 -40.42 -18.70 -19.58
N TYR A 794 -39.85 -19.82 -19.12
CA TYR A 794 -40.40 -20.62 -18.02
C TYR A 794 -39.78 -20.22 -16.68
N VAL A 795 -40.21 -19.07 -16.16
CA VAL A 795 -39.71 -18.52 -14.90
C VAL A 795 -40.86 -18.16 -13.97
N VAL A 796 -40.74 -18.47 -12.69
CA VAL A 796 -41.67 -18.03 -11.65
C VAL A 796 -40.92 -17.58 -10.40
N ARG A 797 -41.36 -16.44 -9.83
CA ARG A 797 -40.79 -15.84 -8.61
C ARG A 797 -41.75 -15.96 -7.43
N GLY A 798 -41.23 -16.11 -6.21
CA GLY A 798 -41.97 -16.04 -4.95
C GLY A 798 -43.07 -17.10 -4.80
N LEU A 799 -42.80 -18.33 -5.26
CA LEU A 799 -43.80 -19.38 -5.32
C LEU A 799 -43.80 -20.28 -4.08
N ASN A 800 -44.87 -20.25 -3.28
CA ASN A 800 -45.10 -21.25 -2.24
C ASN A 800 -46.11 -22.31 -2.72
N PHE A 801 -45.64 -23.54 -2.97
CA PHE A 801 -46.47 -24.63 -3.50
C PHE A 801 -47.56 -25.08 -2.51
N PHE A 802 -47.25 -25.14 -1.21
CA PHE A 802 -48.24 -25.48 -0.17
C PHE A 802 -49.41 -24.48 -0.15
N LYS A 803 -49.12 -23.18 -0.22
CA LYS A 803 -50.14 -22.13 -0.21
C LYS A 803 -50.91 -22.07 -1.52
N ARG A 804 -50.25 -22.20 -2.68
CA ARG A 804 -50.87 -22.06 -4.01
C ARG A 804 -51.67 -23.29 -4.42
N PHE A 805 -51.23 -24.48 -4.04
CA PHE A 805 -51.81 -25.76 -4.46
C PHE A 805 -52.23 -26.61 -3.25
N ARG A 806 -53.04 -26.04 -2.34
CA ARG A 806 -53.50 -26.72 -1.11
C ARG A 806 -54.13 -28.11 -1.34
N GLY A 807 -54.77 -28.31 -2.49
CA GLY A 807 -55.41 -29.58 -2.86
C GLY A 807 -54.44 -30.74 -3.16
N GLU A 808 -53.15 -30.46 -3.37
CA GLU A 808 -52.13 -31.47 -3.68
C GLU A 808 -51.55 -32.13 -2.41
N GLY A 809 -51.79 -31.55 -1.23
CA GLY A 809 -51.28 -32.10 0.04
C GLY A 809 -49.75 -31.98 0.19
N PHE A 810 -49.12 -31.02 -0.49
CA PHE A 810 -47.69 -30.76 -0.37
C PHE A 810 -47.26 -30.40 1.06
N GLU A 811 -46.01 -30.71 1.41
CA GLU A 811 -45.38 -30.26 2.65
C GLU A 811 -45.04 -28.76 2.56
N ASP A 812 -45.15 -28.01 3.67
CA ASP A 812 -44.79 -26.59 3.70
C ASP A 812 -43.26 -26.41 3.81
N VAL A 813 -42.64 -26.25 2.64
CA VAL A 813 -41.20 -25.96 2.49
C VAL A 813 -40.89 -24.48 2.29
N GLY A 814 -41.89 -23.61 2.45
CA GLY A 814 -41.76 -22.18 2.17
C GLY A 814 -41.94 -21.81 0.70
N ASP A 815 -41.61 -20.56 0.39
CA ASP A 815 -41.52 -20.01 -0.95
C ASP A 815 -40.22 -20.40 -1.66
N PHE A 816 -40.29 -20.54 -2.97
CA PHE A 816 -39.13 -20.56 -3.85
C PHE A 816 -38.93 -19.14 -4.40
N ASP A 817 -37.77 -18.54 -4.13
CA ASP A 817 -37.48 -17.16 -4.52
C ASP A 817 -37.55 -17.02 -6.05
N VAL A 818 -36.79 -17.83 -6.79
CA VAL A 818 -36.94 -17.97 -8.26
C VAL A 818 -36.80 -19.43 -8.71
N LEU A 819 -37.68 -19.86 -9.61
CA LEU A 819 -37.59 -21.11 -10.36
C LEU A 819 -37.50 -20.80 -11.85
N ALA A 820 -36.57 -21.45 -12.56
CA ALA A 820 -36.43 -21.32 -14.01
C ALA A 820 -36.24 -22.69 -14.67
N PHE A 821 -36.80 -22.91 -15.86
CA PHE A 821 -36.75 -24.21 -16.54
C PHE A 821 -36.36 -24.09 -18.01
N TRP A 822 -35.48 -24.97 -18.46
CA TRP A 822 -35.10 -25.15 -19.87
C TRP A 822 -35.56 -26.54 -20.35
N PRO A 823 -36.62 -26.61 -21.16
CA PRO A 823 -37.15 -27.89 -21.65
C PRO A 823 -36.15 -28.64 -22.54
N ASP A 824 -35.42 -27.92 -23.38
CA ASP A 824 -34.49 -28.48 -24.37
C ASP A 824 -33.33 -29.28 -23.74
N THR A 825 -32.93 -28.89 -22.53
CA THR A 825 -31.88 -29.56 -21.75
C THR A 825 -32.42 -30.29 -20.52
N ASN A 826 -33.74 -30.26 -20.30
CA ASN A 826 -34.40 -30.74 -19.07
C ASN A 826 -33.77 -30.17 -17.79
N THR A 827 -33.38 -28.89 -17.82
CA THR A 827 -32.69 -28.24 -16.70
C THR A 827 -33.67 -27.42 -15.86
N LEU A 828 -33.83 -27.75 -14.58
CA LEU A 828 -34.58 -26.95 -13.60
C LEU A 828 -33.60 -26.24 -12.67
N VAL A 829 -33.71 -24.92 -12.56
CA VAL A 829 -32.92 -24.11 -11.65
C VAL A 829 -33.80 -23.65 -10.49
N THR A 830 -33.33 -23.91 -9.26
CA THR A 830 -33.89 -23.35 -8.03
C THR A 830 -32.90 -22.33 -7.49
N ALA A 831 -33.27 -21.04 -7.49
CA ALA A 831 -32.41 -19.99 -6.97
C ALA A 831 -32.96 -19.42 -5.66
N GLU A 832 -32.13 -19.39 -4.63
CA GLU A 832 -32.37 -18.69 -3.37
C GLU A 832 -31.68 -17.33 -3.41
N CYS A 833 -32.42 -16.25 -3.15
CA CYS A 833 -31.90 -14.90 -3.09
C CYS A 833 -31.66 -14.50 -1.63
N LYS A 834 -30.43 -14.08 -1.31
CA LYS A 834 -30.12 -13.60 0.05
C LYS A 834 -29.16 -12.44 0.03
N TYR A 835 -29.48 -11.45 0.86
CA TYR A 835 -28.61 -10.33 1.16
C TYR A 835 -27.98 -10.52 2.55
N ASN A 836 -26.68 -10.81 2.58
CA ASN A 836 -25.92 -10.92 3.81
C ASN A 836 -25.13 -9.63 4.07
N GLN A 837 -24.91 -9.33 5.36
CA GLN A 837 -24.04 -8.23 5.75
C GLN A 837 -22.57 -8.64 5.65
N PRO A 838 -21.66 -7.70 5.34
CA PRO A 838 -20.22 -7.96 5.33
C PRO A 838 -19.68 -8.43 6.68
N SER A 839 -18.66 -9.29 6.61
CA SER A 839 -17.86 -9.68 7.77
C SER A 839 -16.68 -8.74 7.93
N TYR A 840 -16.48 -8.19 9.13
CA TYR A 840 -15.37 -7.27 9.43
C TYR A 840 -14.34 -7.86 10.41
N THR A 841 -14.69 -8.96 11.10
CA THR A 841 -13.84 -9.67 12.07
C THR A 841 -13.98 -11.18 11.88
N MET A 842 -13.04 -11.98 12.41
CA MET A 842 -13.15 -13.44 12.40
C MET A 842 -14.43 -13.93 13.10
N LYS A 843 -14.85 -13.23 14.15
CA LYS A 843 -16.11 -13.48 14.85
C LYS A 843 -17.34 -13.25 13.95
N ASP A 844 -17.34 -12.18 13.17
CA ASP A 844 -18.41 -11.91 12.20
C ASP A 844 -18.40 -12.94 11.06
N GLY A 845 -17.21 -13.38 10.64
CA GLY A 845 -17.03 -14.47 9.68
C GLY A 845 -17.68 -15.76 10.18
N ARG A 846 -17.43 -16.15 11.43
CA ARG A 846 -18.12 -17.28 12.07
C ARG A 846 -19.64 -17.06 12.15
N ARG A 847 -20.10 -15.89 12.57
CA ARG A 847 -21.55 -15.57 12.62
C ARG A 847 -22.20 -15.69 11.24
N LEU A 848 -21.50 -15.29 10.19
CA LEU A 848 -21.95 -15.41 8.81
C LEU A 848 -22.01 -16.88 8.37
N ARG A 849 -20.97 -17.68 8.67
CA ARG A 849 -20.98 -19.13 8.46
C ARG A 849 -22.18 -19.78 9.14
N ASP A 850 -22.34 -19.56 10.44
CA ASP A 850 -23.41 -20.17 11.24
C ASP A 850 -24.80 -19.74 10.72
N ARG A 851 -24.94 -18.51 10.20
CA ARG A 851 -26.19 -18.02 9.59
C ARG A 851 -26.49 -18.73 8.26
N ILE A 852 -25.50 -18.89 7.39
CA ILE A 852 -25.69 -19.50 6.06
C ILE A 852 -25.83 -21.01 6.20
N PHE A 853 -24.86 -21.67 6.84
CA PHE A 853 -24.68 -23.12 6.86
C PHE A 853 -25.17 -23.82 8.14
N GLY A 854 -25.50 -23.08 9.20
CA GLY A 854 -25.76 -23.66 10.53
C GLY A 854 -24.46 -23.95 11.29
N LYS A 855 -24.58 -24.33 12.57
CA LYS A 855 -23.42 -24.70 13.42
C LYS A 855 -22.82 -26.07 13.07
N ALA A 856 -23.63 -26.92 12.46
CA ALA A 856 -23.30 -28.25 11.99
C ALA A 856 -24.18 -28.57 10.78
N GLU A 857 -23.84 -29.60 10.00
CA GLU A 857 -24.58 -29.99 8.80
C GLU A 857 -26.06 -30.34 9.09
N ASP A 858 -26.34 -30.90 10.27
CA ASP A 858 -27.68 -31.27 10.74
C ASP A 858 -28.45 -30.11 11.42
N ASP A 859 -27.82 -28.93 11.55
CA ASP A 859 -28.42 -27.77 12.19
C ASP A 859 -29.54 -27.16 11.33
N ARG A 860 -30.77 -27.27 11.82
CA ARG A 860 -31.98 -26.77 11.16
C ARG A 860 -32.17 -25.26 11.24
N ALA A 861 -31.28 -24.52 11.92
CA ALA A 861 -31.37 -23.08 12.06
C ALA A 861 -30.74 -22.30 10.89
N GLY A 862 -29.80 -22.89 10.16
CA GLY A 862 -29.11 -22.24 9.03
C GLY A 862 -30.00 -22.04 7.80
N GLN A 863 -29.65 -21.08 6.94
CA GLN A 863 -30.35 -20.85 5.67
C GLN A 863 -30.35 -22.11 4.78
N PHE A 864 -29.25 -22.86 4.77
CA PHE A 864 -29.09 -24.10 3.99
C PHE A 864 -30.08 -25.21 4.38
N SER A 865 -30.52 -25.27 5.63
CA SER A 865 -31.55 -26.23 6.05
C SER A 865 -32.88 -26.05 5.31
N ARG A 866 -33.18 -24.82 4.85
CA ARG A 866 -34.36 -24.52 4.04
C ARG A 866 -34.14 -24.93 2.59
N ILE A 867 -32.96 -24.63 2.06
CA ILE A 867 -32.54 -25.02 0.71
C ILE A 867 -32.58 -26.55 0.56
N MET A 868 -32.04 -27.30 1.53
CA MET A 868 -32.08 -28.76 1.54
C MET A 868 -33.52 -29.31 1.54
N ARG A 869 -34.42 -28.74 2.34
CA ARG A 869 -35.85 -29.13 2.34
C ARG A 869 -36.52 -28.88 0.98
N ARG A 870 -36.20 -27.75 0.34
CA ARG A 870 -36.68 -27.43 -1.02
C ARG A 870 -36.10 -28.39 -2.06
N ARG A 871 -34.84 -28.78 -1.95
CA ARG A 871 -34.21 -29.79 -2.82
C ARG A 871 -34.92 -31.13 -2.75
N GLN A 872 -35.13 -31.65 -1.54
CA GLN A 872 -35.88 -32.90 -1.31
C GLN A 872 -37.33 -32.80 -1.84
N PHE A 873 -37.96 -31.63 -1.69
CA PHE A 873 -39.28 -31.37 -2.25
C PHE A 873 -39.27 -31.44 -3.78
N VAL A 874 -38.27 -30.83 -4.44
CA VAL A 874 -38.12 -30.87 -5.90
C VAL A 874 -37.87 -32.30 -6.36
N GLU A 875 -36.92 -33.02 -5.77
CA GLU A 875 -36.62 -34.42 -6.12
C GLU A 875 -37.86 -35.32 -6.08
N LYS A 876 -38.71 -35.14 -5.07
CA LYS A 876 -39.94 -35.93 -4.89
C LYS A 876 -41.09 -35.51 -5.82
N ASN A 877 -41.21 -34.22 -6.13
CA ASN A 877 -42.42 -33.66 -6.77
C ASN A 877 -42.20 -33.03 -8.13
N ARG A 878 -40.98 -33.06 -8.70
CA ARG A 878 -40.58 -32.34 -9.91
C ARG A 878 -41.59 -32.40 -11.05
N LEU A 879 -41.94 -33.61 -11.50
CA LEU A 879 -42.88 -33.80 -12.62
C LEU A 879 -44.23 -33.15 -12.33
N ARG A 880 -44.74 -33.32 -11.11
CA ARG A 880 -46.01 -32.73 -10.70
C ARG A 880 -45.92 -31.21 -10.62
N MET A 881 -44.81 -30.66 -10.15
CA MET A 881 -44.58 -29.22 -10.13
C MET A 881 -44.62 -28.62 -11.54
N LEU A 882 -43.91 -29.22 -12.50
CA LEU A 882 -43.88 -28.75 -13.90
C LEU A 882 -45.29 -28.78 -14.52
N GLN A 883 -46.06 -29.85 -14.29
CA GLN A 883 -47.45 -29.96 -14.73
C GLN A 883 -48.34 -28.86 -14.13
N LEU A 884 -48.25 -28.61 -12.82
CA LEU A 884 -49.02 -27.58 -12.13
C LEU A 884 -48.67 -26.16 -12.58
N LEU A 885 -47.41 -25.94 -12.95
CA LEU A 885 -46.93 -24.69 -13.53
C LEU A 885 -47.23 -24.55 -15.02
N LYS A 886 -47.73 -25.61 -15.67
CA LYS A 886 -48.00 -25.68 -17.11
C LYS A 886 -46.72 -25.45 -17.94
N TRP A 887 -45.58 -25.92 -17.45
CA TRP A 887 -44.33 -25.93 -18.18
C TRP A 887 -44.24 -27.20 -19.05
N PRO A 888 -43.61 -27.15 -20.23
CA PRO A 888 -43.61 -28.26 -21.18
C PRO A 888 -42.76 -29.43 -20.67
N ASP A 889 -43.08 -30.65 -21.13
CA ASP A 889 -42.30 -31.83 -20.81
C ASP A 889 -41.00 -31.88 -21.63
N ALA A 890 -39.91 -32.35 -21.01
CA ALA A 890 -38.67 -32.63 -21.72
C ALA A 890 -38.69 -34.03 -22.31
N VAL A 891 -38.49 -34.17 -23.62
CA VAL A 891 -38.53 -35.47 -24.32
C VAL A 891 -37.10 -36.01 -24.50
N ASN A 892 -36.83 -37.22 -24.00
CA ASN A 892 -35.56 -37.95 -24.17
C ASN A 892 -34.29 -37.23 -23.66
N LYS A 893 -34.40 -36.45 -22.58
CA LYS A 893 -33.26 -35.73 -21.96
C LYS A 893 -33.11 -36.10 -20.48
N ALA A 894 -31.87 -36.31 -20.04
CA ALA A 894 -31.56 -36.58 -18.64
C ALA A 894 -31.95 -35.38 -17.76
N GLN A 895 -32.52 -35.65 -16.59
CA GLN A 895 -32.89 -34.61 -15.63
C GLN A 895 -31.62 -33.93 -15.08
N ARG A 896 -31.58 -32.60 -15.14
CA ARG A 896 -30.53 -31.76 -14.53
C ARG A 896 -31.20 -30.75 -13.60
N ASP A 897 -30.98 -30.88 -12.31
CA ASP A 897 -31.46 -29.89 -11.34
C ASP A 897 -30.26 -29.12 -10.79
N VAL A 898 -30.33 -27.79 -10.86
CA VAL A 898 -29.25 -26.88 -10.45
C VAL A 898 -29.75 -25.97 -9.35
N GLU A 899 -28.98 -25.89 -8.27
CA GLU A 899 -29.32 -25.06 -7.12
C GLU A 899 -28.39 -23.87 -7.04
N LEU A 900 -28.95 -22.66 -7.01
CA LEU A 900 -28.19 -21.41 -6.92
C LEU A 900 -28.45 -20.69 -5.61
N TYR A 901 -27.39 -20.10 -5.07
CA TYR A 901 -27.45 -19.08 -4.03
C TYR A 901 -27.02 -17.76 -4.66
N VAL A 902 -28.00 -16.88 -4.90
CA VAL A 902 -27.78 -15.59 -5.56
C VAL A 902 -27.72 -14.49 -4.51
N SER A 903 -26.59 -13.79 -4.45
CA SER A 903 -26.37 -12.69 -3.51
C SER A 903 -25.91 -11.42 -4.22
N ARG A 904 -25.90 -10.31 -3.49
CA ARG A 904 -25.28 -9.05 -3.97
C ARG A 904 -23.75 -9.15 -4.00
N ASP A 905 -23.20 -9.79 -2.97
CA ASP A 905 -21.76 -9.87 -2.69
C ASP A 905 -21.36 -11.33 -2.41
N VAL A 906 -20.13 -11.73 -2.77
CA VAL A 906 -19.54 -13.04 -2.39
C VAL A 906 -18.71 -12.88 -1.13
N TYR A 907 -18.80 -13.87 -0.24
CA TYR A 907 -18.01 -13.94 1.00
C TYR A 907 -17.20 -15.22 1.06
N TYR A 908 -16.17 -15.25 1.91
CA TYR A 908 -15.26 -16.39 2.09
C TYR A 908 -15.98 -17.74 2.13
N TRP A 909 -17.00 -17.89 2.98
CA TRP A 909 -17.74 -19.16 3.15
C TRP A 909 -18.60 -19.57 1.94
N MET A 910 -18.81 -18.67 0.97
CA MET A 910 -19.49 -18.99 -0.29
C MET A 910 -18.51 -19.55 -1.34
N VAL A 911 -17.23 -19.22 -1.23
CA VAL A 911 -16.16 -19.82 -2.04
C VAL A 911 -15.68 -21.12 -1.40
N HIS A 912 -15.57 -21.12 -0.06
CA HIS A 912 -15.12 -22.26 0.75
C HIS A 912 -16.19 -22.68 1.77
N PRO A 913 -17.24 -23.39 1.34
CA PRO A 913 -18.24 -23.92 2.26
C PRO A 913 -17.61 -24.81 3.35
N PRO A 914 -18.12 -24.76 4.60
CA PRO A 914 -17.59 -25.57 5.70
C PRO A 914 -17.82 -27.08 5.53
N TYR A 915 -18.69 -27.47 4.60
CA TYR A 915 -18.94 -28.85 4.17
C TYR A 915 -19.37 -28.85 2.69
N PRO A 916 -19.20 -29.96 1.95
CA PRO A 916 -19.59 -30.02 0.54
C PRO A 916 -21.08 -29.71 0.33
N VAL A 917 -21.37 -28.78 -0.57
CA VAL A 917 -22.74 -28.43 -0.97
C VAL A 917 -22.86 -28.43 -2.50
N PRO A 918 -23.98 -28.92 -3.07
CA PRO A 918 -24.19 -28.91 -4.53
C PRO A 918 -24.58 -27.52 -5.06
N THR A 919 -24.88 -26.57 -4.17
CA THR A 919 -25.28 -25.20 -4.48
C THR A 919 -24.15 -24.41 -5.12
N LYS A 920 -24.44 -23.66 -6.18
CA LYS A 920 -23.50 -22.69 -6.77
C LYS A 920 -23.79 -21.29 -6.23
N PHE A 921 -22.74 -20.58 -5.80
CA PHE A 921 -22.85 -19.22 -5.28
C PHE A 921 -22.52 -18.23 -6.39
N VAL A 922 -23.43 -17.29 -6.66
CA VAL A 922 -23.30 -16.36 -7.80
C VAL A 922 -23.73 -14.96 -7.39
N ARG A 923 -22.99 -13.93 -7.80
CA ARG A 923 -23.46 -12.55 -7.64
C ARG A 923 -24.51 -12.23 -8.68
N VAL A 924 -25.51 -11.44 -8.30
CA VAL A 924 -26.62 -11.07 -9.20
C VAL A 924 -26.15 -10.38 -10.49
N ASP A 925 -25.12 -9.54 -10.41
CA ASP A 925 -24.54 -8.82 -11.56
C ASP A 925 -23.65 -9.72 -12.45
N ALA A 926 -23.15 -10.84 -11.93
CA ALA A 926 -22.42 -11.87 -12.66
C ALA A 926 -23.33 -13.00 -13.20
N LEU A 927 -24.60 -13.04 -12.78
CA LEU A 927 -25.51 -14.15 -13.07
C LEU A 927 -25.76 -14.35 -14.57
N ASP A 928 -25.89 -13.26 -15.33
CA ASP A 928 -26.10 -13.34 -16.78
C ASP A 928 -24.94 -14.02 -17.50
N PHE A 929 -23.71 -13.67 -17.10
CA PHE A 929 -22.50 -14.31 -17.62
C PHE A 929 -22.44 -15.78 -17.20
N TRP A 930 -22.66 -16.07 -15.91
CA TRP A 930 -22.67 -17.43 -15.37
C TRP A 930 -23.68 -18.34 -16.08
N ILE A 931 -24.89 -17.86 -16.40
CA ILE A 931 -25.89 -18.63 -17.14
C ILE A 931 -25.36 -19.00 -18.54
N LYS A 932 -24.71 -18.06 -19.24
CA LYS A 932 -24.16 -18.32 -20.57
C LYS A 932 -23.01 -19.33 -20.52
N SER A 933 -22.07 -19.14 -19.60
CA SER A 933 -20.81 -19.90 -19.56
C SER A 933 -20.88 -21.24 -18.82
N GLU A 934 -21.79 -21.41 -17.85
CA GLU A 934 -21.83 -22.62 -16.99
C GLU A 934 -23.14 -23.41 -17.13
N LEU A 935 -24.24 -22.73 -17.47
CA LEU A 935 -25.56 -23.37 -17.55
C LEU A 935 -25.90 -23.82 -18.98
N ILE A 936 -25.77 -22.93 -19.97
CA ILE A 936 -26.18 -23.13 -21.37
C ILE A 936 -25.07 -23.77 -22.20
N GLU A 937 -23.84 -23.26 -22.12
CA GLU A 937 -22.65 -23.83 -22.77
C GLU A 937 -21.78 -24.51 -21.71
N PRO A 938 -22.00 -25.78 -21.33
CA PRO A 938 -21.13 -26.42 -20.36
C PRO A 938 -19.70 -26.54 -20.94
N PRO A 939 -18.65 -26.40 -20.12
CA PRO A 939 -17.28 -26.61 -20.58
C PRO A 939 -17.14 -28.00 -21.19
N VAL A 940 -16.45 -28.08 -22.33
CA VAL A 940 -16.03 -29.36 -22.91
C VAL A 940 -15.18 -30.04 -21.85
N ALA A 941 -15.63 -31.20 -21.35
CA ALA A 941 -14.87 -31.96 -20.36
C ALA A 941 -13.47 -32.25 -20.90
N GLU A 942 -12.43 -31.78 -20.21
CA GLU A 942 -11.05 -32.27 -20.37
C GLU A 942 -10.92 -33.70 -19.85
#